data_AF-A0A498IJ92-F1
#
_entry.id   AF-A0A498IJ92-F1
#
_cell.length_a   1.000
_cell.length_b   1.000
_cell.length_c   1.000
_cell.angle_alpha   90.00
_cell.angle_beta   90.00
_cell.angle_gamma   90.00
#
_symmetry.space_group_name_H-M   'P 1'
#
loop_
_entity.id
_entity.type
_entity.pdbx_description
1 polymer ?
#
loop_
_entity_poly.entity_id
_entity_poly.type
_entity_poly.pdbx_seq_one_letter_code
_entity_poly.pdbx_strand_id
1 'polypeptide(L)'
;MASSEDVASMMEPWALRPNTFADSWISDAFARDTKTFTMALQKSICSNPELLDFSSDDLFMPFLNTIFQTPETAPTPTVSGLSGSDDLESVAAPLKKQQRSVIPVANGGGKVSKRKSRASKRSQTTFITADPSNFRQMVQQVTGVRFGNGQVTMQSVLKPEPHRPGSLLPGGVGVCMPTLDTSAYLLDHHNHEQQLMGPTSTRIATGPWHGPNTTLTGSSPVSFGGTGGVDVASSGGVASGGLGFDSFASFPTLESWKVILLQRMPLKQAIGRRTYSTKKIVDVGQPTAASHPQLLVEGEITPGINSEEYELRRKKLLDALPEKGLAIFAAAPVKMMTDVVPYTYRQDADYLYITGCQQPGGVAVLGRECGFCMFMPEATTHDVIWQGEVAGVRAALEVFKADRAYPMNRLRQILPDIMKGSSEMFHNVQTAVPTYMELDPFQKAASSGKVKDSSVFTHELRLIKSPAELKLMRESASIACQALLQTMFHSRTHPYEGRLAAKIEYECKMRGAQRMAFNPVVGGGPNASVIHYARNDQKIKDGQLVLMDVGCELHGYVSDLTRTWPPYGSFSSAQEELYDLILQTNKTCVELCKPGASIREIHNFSVEMLHKGLKEIGILKDSRISSYHQLNPTSIGHYLGMDVHDCSTVGYDRPLKPGVVITIEPGIYIPLSSNCPEWYRGIGIRIEDEVLITDTGYEVLTGSMPKEVKHIESLLNNFPHGSVMENHIAEGASSS
;
A
#
# COMPACT_ATOMS: atom_id res chain seq x y z
N MET A 1 -20.89 20.50 47.34
CA MET A 1 -21.18 21.21 46.08
C MET A 1 -20.06 22.20 45.82
N ALA A 2 -19.14 21.80 44.97
CA ALA A 2 -18.20 22.66 44.26
C ALA A 2 -18.23 22.12 42.82
N SER A 3 -18.46 23.00 41.87
CA SER A 3 -18.81 22.71 40.48
C SER A 3 -17.66 22.06 39.71
N SER A 4 -18.02 21.24 38.73
CA SER A 4 -17.15 20.49 37.82
C SER A 4 -16.41 21.35 36.78
N GLU A 5 -16.04 22.59 37.11
CA GLU A 5 -15.44 23.53 36.15
C GLU A 5 -13.92 23.74 36.32
N ASP A 6 -13.32 23.32 37.44
CA ASP A 6 -11.91 23.65 37.73
C ASP A 6 -10.86 22.59 37.32
N VAL A 7 -11.25 21.44 36.79
CA VAL A 7 -10.28 20.42 36.29
C VAL A 7 -9.93 20.67 34.81
N ALA A 8 -10.69 21.51 34.11
CA ALA A 8 -10.45 21.83 32.70
C ALA A 8 -9.38 22.93 32.48
N SER A 9 -8.92 23.63 33.53
CA SER A 9 -8.00 24.76 33.41
C SER A 9 -6.54 24.45 33.77
N MET A 10 -6.19 23.20 34.11
CA MET A 10 -4.84 22.83 34.57
C MET A 10 -4.01 21.99 33.58
N MET A 11 -4.51 21.71 32.38
CA MET A 11 -3.71 21.08 31.32
C MET A 11 -3.51 22.07 30.18
N GLU A 12 -2.34 22.73 30.16
CA GLU A 12 -1.94 23.45 28.95
C GLU A 12 -1.85 22.47 27.76
N PRO A 13 -2.33 22.85 26.57
CA PRO A 13 -2.17 22.03 25.37
C PRO A 13 -0.68 21.80 25.08
N TRP A 14 -0.35 20.65 24.47
CA TRP A 14 0.92 20.44 23.77
C TRP A 14 1.03 21.35 22.53
N ALA A 15 1.03 22.65 22.75
CA ALA A 15 1.29 23.65 21.74
C ALA A 15 2.80 23.92 21.73
N LEU A 16 3.45 23.69 20.58
CA LEU A 16 4.64 24.48 20.27
C LEU A 16 4.22 25.95 20.36
N ARG A 17 4.97 26.76 21.12
CA ARG A 17 4.63 28.17 21.35
C ARG A 17 4.37 28.88 20.00
N PRO A 18 3.40 29.80 19.91
CA PRO A 18 3.00 30.43 18.65
C PRO A 18 4.08 31.24 17.90
N ASN A 19 5.32 31.31 18.41
CA ASN A 19 6.45 32.04 17.82
C ASN A 19 7.58 31.14 17.30
N THR A 20 7.34 29.84 17.06
CA THR A 20 8.40 28.95 16.56
C THR A 20 8.69 29.12 15.06
N PHE A 21 7.74 29.69 14.30
CA PHE A 21 7.86 29.89 12.86
C PHE A 21 7.58 31.35 12.50
N ALA A 22 8.38 31.92 11.59
CA ALA A 22 8.20 33.30 11.13
C ALA A 22 6.91 33.49 10.31
N ASP A 23 6.41 32.42 9.68
CA ASP A 23 5.22 32.44 8.84
C ASP A 23 4.02 31.77 9.54
N SER A 24 2.92 32.52 9.72
CA SER A 24 1.72 32.07 10.45
C SER A 24 1.03 30.84 9.87
N TRP A 25 1.11 30.63 8.55
CA TRP A 25 0.47 29.50 7.87
C TRP A 25 1.09 28.14 8.25
N ILE A 26 2.39 28.11 8.60
CA ILE A 26 3.08 26.89 9.05
C ILE A 26 2.50 26.49 10.40
N SER A 27 2.36 27.44 11.32
CA SER A 27 1.72 27.23 12.63
C SER A 27 0.27 26.76 12.49
N ASP A 28 -0.50 27.31 11.54
CA ASP A 28 -1.89 26.90 11.29
C ASP A 28 -2.02 25.50 10.67
N ALA A 29 -1.03 25.05 9.88
CA ALA A 29 -0.97 23.68 9.39
C ALA A 29 -0.76 22.69 10.54
N PHE A 30 0.21 22.95 11.43
CA PHE A 30 0.50 22.08 12.57
C PHE A 30 -0.57 22.15 13.68
N ALA A 31 -1.20 23.30 13.91
CA ALA A 31 -2.26 23.45 14.94
C ALA A 31 -3.50 22.62 14.61
N ARG A 32 -3.79 22.38 13.33
CA ARG A 32 -4.87 21.49 12.88
C ARG A 32 -4.61 20.02 13.25
N ASP A 33 -3.34 19.61 13.25
CA ASP A 33 -2.93 18.25 13.68
C ASP A 33 -3.10 18.06 15.19
N THR A 34 -2.67 19.05 15.99
CA THR A 34 -2.82 18.99 17.45
C THR A 34 -4.29 18.93 17.84
N LYS A 35 -5.15 19.74 17.21
CA LYS A 35 -6.60 19.71 17.49
C LYS A 35 -7.23 18.36 17.17
N THR A 36 -6.83 17.73 16.06
CA THR A 36 -7.34 16.41 15.66
C THR A 36 -6.88 15.32 16.63
N PHE A 37 -5.62 15.36 17.05
CA PHE A 37 -5.07 14.44 18.05
C PHE A 37 -5.69 14.63 19.44
N THR A 38 -5.87 15.88 19.87
CA THR A 38 -6.56 16.21 21.13
C THR A 38 -8.02 15.76 21.08
N MET A 39 -8.73 15.97 19.98
CA MET A 39 -10.11 15.50 19.84
C MET A 39 -10.21 13.97 19.81
N ALA A 40 -9.26 13.28 19.17
CA ALA A 40 -9.20 11.81 19.17
C ALA A 40 -8.91 11.26 20.58
N LEU A 41 -7.98 11.88 21.32
CA LEU A 41 -7.65 11.53 22.69
C LEU A 41 -8.82 11.80 23.64
N GLN A 42 -9.46 12.96 23.51
CA GLN A 42 -10.62 13.35 24.32
C GLN A 42 -11.83 12.47 24.02
N LYS A 43 -12.02 12.06 22.77
CA LYS A 43 -13.04 11.07 22.39
C LYS A 43 -12.72 9.69 22.96
N SER A 44 -11.46 9.26 22.96
CA SER A 44 -11.02 7.99 23.57
C SER A 44 -11.26 7.96 25.08
N ILE A 45 -10.99 9.06 25.78
CA ILE A 45 -11.21 9.22 27.23
C ILE A 45 -12.71 9.30 27.57
N CYS A 46 -13.50 10.07 26.81
CA CYS A 46 -14.95 10.19 27.03
C CYS A 46 -15.74 8.92 26.67
N SER A 47 -15.20 8.03 25.84
CA SER A 47 -15.86 6.78 25.44
C SER A 47 -15.71 5.65 26.47
N ASN A 48 -14.92 5.85 27.53
CA ASN A 48 -14.67 4.85 28.58
C ASN A 48 -14.82 5.46 30.00
N PRO A 49 -16.05 5.66 30.50
CA PRO A 49 -16.27 6.24 31.82
C PRO A 49 -15.82 5.35 32.99
N GLU A 50 -15.43 4.09 32.75
CA GLU A 50 -14.91 3.18 33.78
C GLU A 50 -13.43 3.39 34.15
N LEU A 51 -12.69 4.27 33.46
CA LEU A 51 -11.30 4.60 33.77
C LEU A 51 -11.13 5.74 34.80
N LEU A 52 -12.24 6.34 35.26
CA LEU A 52 -12.22 7.53 36.13
C LEU A 52 -12.61 7.26 37.60
N ASP A 53 -12.74 6.00 38.02
CA ASP A 53 -13.06 5.68 39.42
C ASP A 53 -11.90 4.93 40.10
N PHE A 54 -10.85 5.67 40.46
CA PHE A 54 -9.88 5.22 41.46
C PHE A 54 -9.44 6.38 42.35
N SER A 55 -10.08 6.47 43.52
CA SER A 55 -9.53 7.16 44.68
C SER A 55 -8.33 6.37 45.24
N SER A 56 -7.12 6.66 44.78
CA SER A 56 -5.88 6.32 45.50
C SER A 56 -4.71 7.14 44.95
N ASP A 57 -4.15 8.01 45.79
CA ASP A 57 -3.16 9.04 45.48
C ASP A 57 -1.73 8.55 45.14
N ASP A 58 -1.46 7.25 44.98
CA ASP A 58 -0.06 6.74 45.11
C ASP A 58 0.64 6.25 43.84
N LEU A 59 0.12 6.47 42.63
CA LEU A 59 0.77 5.92 41.42
C LEU A 59 1.07 6.89 40.26
N PHE A 60 0.79 8.19 40.40
CA PHE A 60 1.05 9.17 39.32
C PHE A 60 1.97 10.35 39.71
N MET A 61 2.19 10.60 40.99
CA MET A 61 2.92 11.78 41.47
C MET A 61 4.47 11.72 41.46
N PRO A 62 5.17 10.55 41.48
CA PRO A 62 6.64 10.56 41.45
C PRO A 62 7.22 10.93 40.07
N PHE A 63 6.46 10.69 39.00
CA PHE A 63 6.91 10.95 37.63
C PHE A 63 6.84 12.45 37.27
N LEU A 64 5.87 13.18 37.82
CA LEU A 64 5.70 14.62 37.58
C LEU A 64 6.67 15.50 38.40
N ASN A 65 7.03 15.08 39.61
CA ASN A 65 7.96 15.86 40.45
C ASN A 65 9.44 15.80 40.01
N THR A 66 9.79 14.89 39.10
CA THR A 66 11.17 14.82 38.56
C THR A 66 11.39 15.80 37.38
N ILE A 67 10.32 16.38 36.85
CA ILE A 67 10.36 17.27 35.67
C ILE A 67 10.34 18.76 36.06
N PHE A 68 9.96 19.09 37.31
CA PHE A 68 9.96 20.46 37.83
C PHE A 68 11.11 20.69 38.82
N GLN A 69 12.32 20.85 38.30
CA GLN A 69 13.37 21.62 39.00
C GLN A 69 13.63 22.92 38.22
N THR A 70 13.22 24.03 38.83
CA THR A 70 13.50 25.40 38.38
C THR A 70 14.91 25.81 38.82
N PRO A 71 15.75 26.42 37.97
CA PRO A 71 16.90 27.16 38.45
C PRO A 71 16.48 28.59 38.82
N GLU A 72 16.80 28.99 40.05
CA GLU A 72 16.72 30.36 40.54
C GLU A 72 17.63 31.32 39.75
N THR A 73 17.13 32.53 39.55
CA THR A 73 17.83 33.68 38.97
C THR A 73 18.78 34.34 39.97
N ALA A 74 20.01 34.64 39.53
CA ALA A 74 20.91 35.59 40.18
C ALA A 74 21.91 36.19 39.16
N PRO A 75 22.46 37.40 39.40
CA PRO A 75 22.57 38.45 38.39
C PRO A 75 23.95 38.61 37.73
N THR A 76 23.93 39.35 36.61
CA THR A 76 25.06 39.87 35.81
C THR A 76 26.11 40.64 36.64
N PRO A 77 27.35 40.69 36.12
CA PRO A 77 28.09 41.95 36.14
C PRO A 77 28.53 42.39 34.74
N THR A 78 28.34 43.69 34.52
CA THR A 78 28.82 44.52 33.41
C THR A 78 30.30 44.83 33.59
N VAL A 79 31.11 44.85 32.52
CA VAL A 79 32.18 45.85 32.28
C VAL A 79 32.48 45.96 30.77
N SER A 80 32.34 47.19 30.27
CA SER A 80 32.86 47.86 29.05
C SER A 80 34.36 47.64 28.79
N GLY A 81 34.97 47.71 27.60
CA GLY A 81 34.76 48.47 26.38
C GLY A 81 36.12 48.63 25.64
N LEU A 82 36.15 49.45 24.59
CA LEU A 82 37.28 49.86 23.70
C LEU A 82 37.39 49.01 22.41
N SER A 83 36.98 49.51 21.23
CA SER A 83 37.51 50.62 20.41
C SER A 83 38.84 50.26 19.72
N GLY A 84 38.83 50.33 18.38
CA GLY A 84 40.02 50.25 17.53
C GLY A 84 39.64 50.09 16.06
N SER A 85 39.46 51.20 15.36
CA SER A 85 39.50 51.32 13.90
C SER A 85 40.93 51.07 13.39
N ASP A 86 41.07 50.60 12.15
CA ASP A 86 41.79 51.33 11.08
C ASP A 86 41.97 50.47 9.82
N ASP A 87 41.79 51.16 8.68
CA ASP A 87 42.02 50.75 7.31
C ASP A 87 43.51 50.47 6.99
N LEU A 88 43.79 49.64 5.97
CA LEU A 88 44.60 49.99 4.77
C LEU A 88 45.02 48.78 3.90
N GLU A 89 44.66 48.89 2.63
CA GLU A 89 45.41 48.64 1.38
C GLU A 89 46.36 47.44 1.17
N SER A 90 46.00 46.67 0.13
CA SER A 90 46.76 46.29 -1.08
C SER A 90 48.19 45.73 -0.99
N VAL A 91 48.48 44.61 -1.69
CA VAL A 91 49.54 44.45 -2.71
C VAL A 91 49.28 43.16 -3.52
N ALA A 92 49.56 43.22 -4.82
CA ALA A 92 49.25 42.24 -5.85
C ALA A 92 50.42 41.32 -6.27
N ALA A 93 50.05 40.12 -6.76
CA ALA A 93 50.59 39.34 -7.91
C ALA A 93 52.01 38.68 -7.81
N PRO A 94 52.48 37.85 -8.79
CA PRO A 94 51.79 37.14 -9.91
C PRO A 94 52.27 35.68 -10.26
N LEU A 95 51.48 35.02 -11.15
CA LEU A 95 51.84 34.18 -12.33
C LEU A 95 52.56 32.81 -12.22
N LYS A 96 51.98 31.79 -12.91
CA LYS A 96 52.56 31.18 -14.12
C LYS A 96 51.54 30.39 -14.98
N LYS A 97 51.54 30.72 -16.28
CA LYS A 97 50.88 30.04 -17.42
C LYS A 97 51.77 28.92 -17.97
N GLN A 98 51.17 27.91 -18.60
CA GLN A 98 51.70 27.31 -19.84
C GLN A 98 50.57 26.96 -20.84
N GLN A 99 50.76 27.45 -22.07
CA GLN A 99 50.08 27.19 -23.35
C GLN A 99 50.46 25.80 -23.90
N ARG A 100 50.01 25.19 -25.02
CA ARG A 100 49.09 25.34 -26.19
C ARG A 100 49.13 23.92 -26.85
N SER A 101 48.16 23.40 -27.61
CA SER A 101 47.97 23.57 -29.07
C SER A 101 46.84 22.63 -29.54
N VAL A 102 45.77 23.09 -30.21
CA VAL A 102 45.51 23.24 -31.67
C VAL A 102 45.29 21.93 -32.48
N ILE A 103 44.17 21.96 -33.21
CA ILE A 103 43.44 20.98 -34.05
C ILE A 103 44.15 20.76 -35.42
N PRO A 104 43.75 19.75 -36.24
CA PRO A 104 43.00 20.10 -37.45
C PRO A 104 41.83 19.15 -37.83
N VAL A 105 40.89 19.74 -38.57
CA VAL A 105 39.69 19.18 -39.23
C VAL A 105 40.03 18.64 -40.62
N ALA A 106 39.34 17.60 -41.10
CA ALA A 106 39.08 17.40 -42.55
C ALA A 106 37.86 16.50 -42.85
N ASN A 107 36.87 17.13 -43.49
CA ASN A 107 35.87 16.73 -44.50
C ASN A 107 35.73 15.26 -45.00
N GLY A 108 34.45 14.85 -45.16
CA GLY A 108 33.91 14.54 -46.50
C GLY A 108 33.31 13.14 -46.74
N GLY A 109 32.06 13.12 -47.24
CA GLY A 109 31.60 12.10 -48.21
C GLY A 109 30.60 11.06 -47.71
N GLY A 110 29.33 11.21 -48.11
CA GLY A 110 28.29 10.20 -47.91
C GLY A 110 28.41 9.00 -48.86
N LYS A 111 27.83 7.86 -48.45
CA LYS A 111 27.26 6.83 -49.34
C LYS A 111 26.31 5.91 -48.56
N VAL A 112 25.13 5.71 -49.14
CA VAL A 112 24.09 4.76 -48.74
C VAL A 112 24.57 3.31 -48.97
N SER A 113 24.31 2.40 -48.03
CA SER A 113 24.31 0.95 -48.29
C SER A 113 23.16 0.26 -47.56
N LYS A 114 22.40 -0.56 -48.31
CA LYS A 114 21.24 -1.34 -47.87
C LYS A 114 21.66 -2.64 -47.18
N ARG A 115 20.93 -2.97 -46.10
CA ARG A 115 20.58 -4.31 -45.53
C ARG A 115 21.65 -5.42 -45.47
N LYS A 116 21.85 -5.94 -44.26
CA LYS A 116 21.72 -7.38 -43.93
C LYS A 116 21.40 -7.55 -42.43
N SER A 117 20.39 -8.37 -42.13
CA SER A 117 20.02 -8.81 -40.79
C SER A 117 21.15 -9.67 -40.20
N ARG A 118 21.46 -9.49 -38.92
CA ARG A 118 22.40 -10.34 -38.19
C ARG A 118 21.68 -10.98 -37.02
N ALA A 119 21.55 -12.31 -37.12
CA ALA A 119 21.00 -13.20 -36.11
C ALA A 119 21.69 -13.01 -34.75
N SER A 120 20.90 -13.12 -33.67
CA SER A 120 21.39 -13.11 -32.30
C SER A 120 22.32 -14.32 -32.06
N LYS A 121 23.58 -14.07 -31.73
CA LYS A 121 24.41 -15.08 -31.08
C LYS A 121 23.90 -15.26 -29.64
N ARG A 122 23.43 -16.47 -29.32
CA ARG A 122 23.25 -16.95 -27.94
C ARG A 122 24.57 -16.71 -27.17
N SER A 123 24.50 -15.94 -26.10
CA SER A 123 25.55 -15.89 -25.08
C SER A 123 25.61 -17.25 -24.38
N GLN A 124 26.83 -17.77 -24.26
CA GLN A 124 27.14 -19.03 -23.59
C GLN A 124 27.14 -18.76 -22.08
N THR A 125 26.21 -19.36 -21.35
CA THR A 125 26.17 -19.26 -19.88
C THR A 125 27.39 -19.96 -19.29
N THR A 126 28.29 -19.20 -18.68
CA THR A 126 29.40 -19.75 -17.88
C THR A 126 28.86 -20.11 -16.50
N PHE A 127 28.83 -21.41 -16.18
CA PHE A 127 28.58 -21.85 -14.82
C PHE A 127 29.83 -21.59 -13.98
N ILE A 128 29.73 -20.69 -13.00
CA ILE A 128 30.76 -20.51 -11.98
C ILE A 128 30.49 -21.57 -10.92
N THR A 129 31.23 -22.67 -10.93
CA THR A 129 31.32 -23.56 -9.78
C THR A 129 32.16 -22.86 -8.72
N ALA A 130 31.50 -22.37 -7.67
CA ALA A 130 32.19 -21.82 -6.51
C ALA A 130 32.86 -22.97 -5.74
N ASP A 131 34.20 -22.98 -5.75
CA ASP A 131 35.01 -23.81 -4.84
C ASP A 131 34.63 -23.44 -3.38
N PRO A 132 34.31 -24.41 -2.50
CA PRO A 132 33.99 -24.17 -1.09
C PRO A 132 35.03 -23.34 -0.33
N SER A 133 36.28 -23.35 -0.78
CA SER A 133 37.36 -22.53 -0.21
C SER A 133 37.19 -21.04 -0.51
N ASN A 134 36.70 -20.68 -1.72
CA ASN A 134 36.41 -19.30 -2.10
C ASN A 134 35.20 -18.73 -1.33
N PHE A 135 34.21 -19.58 -1.02
CA PHE A 135 33.06 -19.17 -0.22
C PHE A 135 33.45 -18.85 1.23
N ARG A 136 34.33 -19.64 1.86
CA ARG A 136 34.83 -19.35 3.22
C ARG A 136 35.63 -18.06 3.28
N GLN A 137 36.48 -17.78 2.28
CA GLN A 137 37.24 -16.53 2.21
C GLN A 137 36.32 -15.32 2.03
N MET A 138 35.30 -15.43 1.17
CA MET A 138 34.32 -14.37 0.97
C MET A 138 33.52 -14.10 2.26
N VAL A 139 33.07 -15.13 2.96
CA VAL A 139 32.37 -14.98 4.25
C VAL A 139 33.29 -14.36 5.30
N GLN A 140 34.58 -14.73 5.33
CA GLN A 140 35.57 -14.11 6.22
C GLN A 140 35.81 -12.63 5.92
N GLN A 141 35.88 -12.25 4.65
CA GLN A 141 36.05 -10.84 4.25
C GLN A 141 34.82 -9.98 4.55
N VAL A 142 33.62 -10.54 4.43
CA VAL A 142 32.37 -9.80 4.64
C VAL A 142 31.98 -9.74 6.12
N THR A 143 32.32 -10.75 6.92
CA THR A 143 31.84 -10.87 8.32
C THR A 143 32.94 -10.69 9.38
N GLY A 144 34.23 -10.77 9.00
CA GLY A 144 35.36 -10.65 9.93
C GLY A 144 35.61 -11.86 10.85
N VAL A 145 34.82 -12.93 10.74
CA VAL A 145 34.91 -14.10 11.66
C VAL A 145 35.97 -15.12 11.20
N ARG A 146 37.03 -15.33 11.99
CA ARG A 146 38.06 -16.35 11.72
C ARG A 146 37.59 -17.75 12.15
N PHE A 147 37.68 -18.72 11.25
CA PHE A 147 37.40 -20.13 11.56
C PHE A 147 38.73 -20.87 11.80
N GLY A 148 38.84 -21.59 12.92
CA GLY A 148 40.04 -22.34 13.29
C GLY A 148 40.23 -23.64 12.49
N ASN A 149 41.49 -24.00 12.24
CA ASN A 149 41.88 -25.20 11.48
C ASN A 149 41.67 -26.48 12.32
N GLY A 150 40.55 -27.17 12.10
CA GLY A 150 40.34 -28.56 12.50
C GLY A 150 39.97 -29.42 11.30
N GLN A 151 40.83 -30.37 10.93
CA GLN A 151 40.57 -31.37 9.89
C GLN A 151 39.51 -32.37 10.36
N VAL A 152 38.45 -32.55 9.58
CA VAL A 152 37.57 -33.73 9.68
C VAL A 152 37.61 -34.47 8.35
N THR A 153 38.13 -35.69 8.38
CA THR A 153 38.28 -36.59 7.24
C THR A 153 36.98 -37.38 7.06
N MET A 154 36.36 -37.33 5.87
CA MET A 154 35.22 -38.17 5.50
C MET A 154 35.65 -39.10 4.35
N GLN A 155 35.56 -40.41 4.58
CA GLN A 155 35.80 -41.47 3.59
C GLN A 155 34.57 -41.67 2.69
N SER A 156 34.83 -41.99 1.42
CA SER A 156 33.85 -42.26 0.37
C SER A 156 33.10 -43.58 0.56
N VAL A 157 31.78 -43.58 0.42
CA VAL A 157 30.98 -44.82 0.30
C VAL A 157 30.30 -44.87 -1.07
N LEU A 158 30.66 -45.92 -1.80
CA LEU A 158 30.13 -46.34 -3.10
C LEU A 158 28.69 -46.84 -2.98
N LYS A 159 27.90 -46.59 -4.03
CA LYS A 159 26.48 -46.94 -4.18
C LYS A 159 26.34 -48.37 -4.75
N PRO A 160 25.45 -49.23 -4.21
CA PRO A 160 24.88 -50.34 -4.97
C PRO A 160 23.35 -50.24 -5.15
N GLU A 161 22.88 -50.79 -6.26
CA GLU A 161 21.50 -50.84 -6.79
C GLU A 161 20.50 -51.66 -5.96
N PRO A 162 19.16 -51.46 -6.13
CA PRO A 162 18.15 -52.04 -5.25
C PRO A 162 17.63 -53.43 -5.69
N HIS A 163 17.37 -54.30 -4.71
CA HIS A 163 16.52 -55.48 -4.80
C HIS A 163 15.28 -55.29 -3.91
N ARG A 164 14.09 -55.69 -4.39
CA ARG A 164 12.82 -55.87 -3.65
C ARG A 164 12.72 -57.34 -3.15
N PRO A 165 11.69 -57.79 -2.38
CA PRO A 165 10.89 -57.19 -1.28
C PRO A 165 10.84 -58.11 -0.02
N GLY A 166 10.28 -57.67 1.13
CA GLY A 166 9.95 -58.58 2.23
C GLY A 166 9.47 -57.95 3.56
N SER A 167 8.37 -58.49 4.07
CA SER A 167 7.60 -58.25 5.31
C SER A 167 8.39 -58.18 6.65
N LEU A 168 7.95 -57.31 7.59
CA LEU A 168 7.62 -57.58 9.02
C LEU A 168 7.74 -56.32 9.92
N LEU A 169 6.71 -56.10 10.76
CA LEU A 169 6.58 -55.13 11.88
C LEU A 169 7.37 -55.60 13.15
N PRO A 170 7.33 -54.93 14.35
CA PRO A 170 6.85 -53.59 14.77
C PRO A 170 7.78 -52.80 15.76
N GLY A 171 7.46 -51.52 15.98
CA GLY A 171 7.39 -50.94 17.34
C GLY A 171 8.43 -49.89 17.76
N GLY A 172 7.96 -48.75 18.31
CA GLY A 172 8.73 -47.89 19.22
C GLY A 172 8.75 -46.40 18.89
N VAL A 173 7.97 -45.63 19.65
CA VAL A 173 7.76 -44.18 19.58
C VAL A 173 8.93 -43.42 20.23
N GLY A 174 9.41 -42.35 19.59
CA GLY A 174 10.40 -41.42 20.15
C GLY A 174 10.24 -40.02 19.56
N VAL A 175 9.81 -39.09 20.42
CA VAL A 175 9.59 -37.66 20.16
C VAL A 175 10.92 -36.98 19.81
N CYS A 176 10.99 -36.30 18.66
CA CYS A 176 11.99 -35.27 18.41
C CYS A 176 11.40 -34.20 17.48
N MET A 177 11.60 -32.93 17.85
CA MET A 177 11.18 -31.76 17.09
C MET A 177 11.84 -31.73 15.70
N PRO A 178 11.11 -31.50 14.60
CA PRO A 178 11.74 -31.24 13.32
C PRO A 178 12.02 -29.74 13.16
N THR A 179 13.31 -29.42 13.10
CA THR A 179 13.81 -28.24 12.39
C THR A 179 13.31 -28.27 10.95
N LEU A 180 12.62 -27.21 10.53
CA LEU A 180 12.12 -27.04 9.17
C LEU A 180 13.29 -26.83 8.20
N ASP A 181 13.69 -27.91 7.54
CA ASP A 181 14.44 -27.88 6.29
C ASP A 181 13.52 -28.40 5.17
N THR A 182 12.80 -27.49 4.52
CA THR A 182 11.94 -27.80 3.38
C THR A 182 12.68 -27.45 2.10
N SER A 183 13.65 -28.29 1.73
CA SER A 183 14.34 -28.18 0.45
C SER A 183 14.71 -29.54 -0.16
N ALA A 184 13.84 -30.55 -0.03
CA ALA A 184 13.89 -31.74 -0.87
C ALA A 184 12.61 -32.56 -0.70
N TYR A 185 11.72 -32.56 -1.71
CA TYR A 185 10.78 -33.63 -2.10
C TYR A 185 9.59 -33.03 -2.85
N LEU A 186 9.76 -32.69 -4.13
CA LEU A 186 8.66 -32.59 -5.12
C LEU A 186 9.23 -32.71 -6.55
N LEU A 187 9.97 -33.78 -6.81
CA LEU A 187 10.28 -34.22 -8.16
C LEU A 187 10.10 -35.74 -8.22
N ASP A 188 8.84 -36.17 -8.33
CA ASP A 188 8.47 -37.38 -9.06
C ASP A 188 6.94 -37.48 -9.13
N HIS A 189 6.39 -37.12 -10.29
CA HIS A 189 5.28 -37.80 -10.97
C HIS A 189 4.73 -36.90 -12.09
N HIS A 190 5.24 -37.07 -13.32
CA HIS A 190 4.45 -37.27 -14.55
C HIS A 190 5.39 -37.28 -15.75
N ASN A 191 5.71 -38.48 -16.25
CA ASN A 191 6.19 -38.68 -17.61
C ASN A 191 5.70 -40.04 -18.10
N HIS A 192 4.83 -40.01 -19.11
CA HIS A 192 4.52 -41.01 -20.15
C HIS A 192 3.10 -40.68 -20.68
N GLU A 193 2.81 -40.41 -21.94
CA GLU A 193 3.55 -40.46 -23.21
C GLU A 193 2.96 -39.43 -24.19
N GLN A 194 3.82 -38.83 -25.02
CA GLN A 194 3.47 -38.30 -26.33
C GLN A 194 3.74 -39.38 -27.38
N GLN A 195 2.76 -39.70 -28.22
CA GLN A 195 3.03 -40.22 -29.56
C GLN A 195 2.44 -39.28 -30.61
N LEU A 196 3.34 -38.71 -31.42
CA LEU A 196 3.09 -38.01 -32.67
C LEU A 196 2.87 -39.05 -33.78
N MET A 197 1.73 -38.99 -34.46
CA MET A 197 1.58 -39.30 -35.90
C MET A 197 0.29 -38.61 -36.39
N GLY A 198 0.38 -37.88 -37.50
CA GLY A 198 -0.76 -37.61 -38.38
C GLY A 198 -0.33 -37.90 -39.83
N PRO A 199 -1.17 -37.68 -40.86
CA PRO A 199 -2.63 -37.66 -40.88
C PRO A 199 -3.17 -38.72 -41.87
N THR A 200 -4.43 -39.17 -41.70
CA THR A 200 -5.17 -39.80 -42.81
C THR A 200 -6.67 -39.57 -42.72
N SER A 201 -7.25 -39.46 -43.91
CA SER A 201 -8.56 -38.96 -44.25
C SER A 201 -9.70 -39.99 -44.07
N THR A 202 -10.92 -39.45 -43.95
CA THR A 202 -12.22 -39.96 -44.46
C THR A 202 -12.98 -41.11 -43.76
N ARG A 203 -14.16 -40.72 -43.23
CA ARG A 203 -15.54 -41.22 -43.47
C ARG A 203 -16.05 -42.56 -42.86
N ILE A 204 -17.26 -42.42 -42.26
CA ILE A 204 -18.44 -43.35 -42.23
C ILE A 204 -18.26 -44.58 -41.32
N ALA A 205 -19.22 -45.11 -40.55
CA ALA A 205 -20.54 -44.76 -40.00
C ALA A 205 -20.97 -45.93 -39.08
N THR A 206 -22.11 -45.76 -38.39
CA THR A 206 -23.00 -46.78 -37.78
C THR A 206 -22.57 -47.48 -36.48
N GLY A 207 -23.43 -47.40 -35.45
CA GLY A 207 -23.40 -48.23 -34.22
C GLY A 207 -23.90 -49.67 -34.49
N PRO A 208 -24.64 -50.36 -33.60
CA PRO A 208 -25.07 -49.98 -32.24
C PRO A 208 -25.22 -51.18 -31.22
N TRP A 209 -25.72 -50.87 -30.01
CA TRP A 209 -26.58 -51.69 -29.10
C TRP A 209 -26.03 -52.77 -28.10
N HIS A 210 -26.72 -52.75 -26.93
CA HIS A 210 -26.98 -53.76 -25.86
C HIS A 210 -26.09 -53.87 -24.60
N GLY A 211 -26.71 -53.63 -23.41
CA GLY A 211 -26.26 -54.01 -22.04
C GLY A 211 -26.66 -55.45 -21.66
N PRO A 212 -27.07 -55.83 -20.42
CA PRO A 212 -27.04 -55.18 -19.09
C PRO A 212 -26.63 -56.14 -17.90
N ASN A 213 -26.85 -55.70 -16.64
CA ASN A 213 -27.06 -56.49 -15.38
C ASN A 213 -25.83 -57.20 -14.73
N THR A 214 -25.63 -57.41 -13.40
CA THR A 214 -26.50 -57.50 -12.20
C THR A 214 -25.64 -57.72 -10.91
N THR A 215 -26.02 -57.14 -9.75
CA THR A 215 -26.04 -57.68 -8.32
C THR A 215 -24.78 -58.26 -7.62
N LEU A 216 -24.59 -58.41 -6.28
CA LEU A 216 -25.39 -58.41 -5.00
C LEU A 216 -24.40 -58.47 -3.77
N THR A 217 -24.80 -57.93 -2.60
CA THR A 217 -24.56 -58.35 -1.15
C THR A 217 -23.14 -58.54 -0.56
N GLY A 218 -22.82 -58.32 0.74
CA GLY A 218 -23.57 -57.95 1.96
C GLY A 218 -22.75 -58.20 3.27
N SER A 219 -23.14 -57.52 4.37
CA SER A 219 -23.12 -57.89 5.83
C SER A 219 -21.82 -58.01 6.70
N SER A 220 -21.63 -57.05 7.62
CA SER A 220 -21.50 -57.00 9.14
C SER A 220 -21.14 -58.26 10.01
N PRO A 221 -20.98 -58.18 11.38
CA PRO A 221 -20.26 -57.26 12.33
C PRO A 221 -19.53 -57.99 13.55
N VAL A 222 -19.29 -57.25 14.69
CA VAL A 222 -19.07 -57.66 16.14
C VAL A 222 -17.60 -57.86 16.63
N SER A 223 -17.20 -57.87 17.93
CA SER A 223 -17.07 -56.93 19.09
C SER A 223 -16.19 -57.56 20.21
N PHE A 224 -15.72 -56.75 21.20
CA PHE A 224 -15.46 -57.01 22.66
C PHE A 224 -14.12 -57.54 23.27
N GLY A 225 -13.67 -56.82 24.35
CA GLY A 225 -13.05 -57.27 25.64
C GLY A 225 -11.51 -57.48 25.69
N GLY A 226 -10.72 -57.25 26.75
CA GLY A 226 -10.88 -56.80 28.15
C GLY A 226 -9.63 -57.15 29.03
N THR A 227 -9.27 -56.29 30.00
CA THR A 227 -8.68 -56.50 31.37
C THR A 227 -7.26 -57.05 31.70
N GLY A 228 -6.59 -56.37 32.67
CA GLY A 228 -5.70 -56.88 33.78
C GLY A 228 -4.19 -56.97 33.48
N GLY A 229 -3.19 -56.66 34.34
CA GLY A 229 -3.01 -56.26 35.75
C GLY A 229 -1.49 -56.28 36.11
N VAL A 230 -0.95 -55.25 36.79
CA VAL A 230 -0.24 -55.18 38.11
C VAL A 230 1.21 -55.74 38.29
N ASP A 231 2.00 -54.99 39.10
CA ASP A 231 3.19 -55.31 39.96
C ASP A 231 4.64 -55.22 39.37
N VAL A 232 5.75 -54.82 40.05
CA VAL A 232 6.13 -54.09 41.30
C VAL A 232 7.69 -53.97 41.36
N ALA A 233 8.26 -52.95 42.04
CA ALA A 233 9.61 -52.84 42.69
C ALA A 233 10.92 -52.82 41.84
N SER A 234 12.09 -52.27 42.25
CA SER A 234 12.58 -51.42 43.37
C SER A 234 14.10 -51.10 43.24
N SER A 235 14.53 -49.92 43.71
CA SER A 235 15.73 -49.58 44.56
C SER A 235 17.22 -49.65 44.10
N GLY A 236 17.97 -48.60 44.51
CA GLY A 236 19.44 -48.52 44.81
C GLY A 236 20.17 -47.39 44.05
N GLY A 237 20.79 -46.31 44.58
CA GLY A 237 21.78 -46.11 45.67
C GLY A 237 23.22 -46.24 45.10
N VAL A 238 24.23 -45.33 45.17
CA VAL A 238 24.83 -44.53 46.27
C VAL A 238 25.91 -43.51 45.70
N ALA A 239 26.25 -42.49 46.51
CA ALA A 239 27.29 -41.42 46.55
C ALA A 239 28.75 -41.71 46.03
N SER A 240 29.77 -40.81 45.93
CA SER A 240 30.16 -39.55 46.61
C SER A 240 31.41 -38.85 45.98
N GLY A 241 31.61 -37.54 46.25
CA GLY A 241 32.91 -36.79 46.31
C GLY A 241 33.36 -36.01 45.04
N GLY A 242 33.86 -34.76 45.00
CA GLY A 242 34.22 -33.71 45.97
C GLY A 242 35.39 -32.84 45.41
N LEU A 243 35.38 -31.50 45.63
CA LEU A 243 36.35 -30.41 45.26
C LEU A 243 36.20 -29.80 43.83
N GLY A 244 36.08 -28.49 43.54
CA GLY A 244 35.99 -27.23 44.30
C GLY A 244 36.92 -26.13 43.73
N PHE A 245 36.40 -25.12 42.98
CA PHE A 245 36.63 -23.65 43.14
C PHE A 245 36.13 -22.78 41.95
N ASP A 246 35.13 -21.94 42.26
CA ASP A 246 34.76 -20.57 41.85
C ASP A 246 35.03 -20.01 40.44
N SER A 247 33.98 -19.51 39.76
CA SER A 247 33.51 -18.11 39.93
C SER A 247 32.46 -17.71 38.87
N PHE A 248 31.51 -16.84 39.28
CA PHE A 248 30.45 -16.14 38.53
C PHE A 248 29.16 -16.89 38.12
N ALA A 249 28.21 -16.92 39.07
CA ALA A 249 26.76 -16.77 38.83
C ALA A 249 26.39 -15.30 39.19
N SER A 250 25.41 -14.63 38.57
CA SER A 250 23.98 -14.93 38.80
C SER A 250 23.08 -14.21 37.78
N PHE A 251 22.22 -14.98 37.11
CA PHE A 251 20.90 -14.58 36.62
C PHE A 251 19.86 -15.01 37.68
N PRO A 252 18.84 -14.20 38.03
CA PRO A 252 17.79 -14.66 38.94
C PRO A 252 16.62 -15.30 38.17
N THR A 253 16.31 -16.55 38.49
CA THR A 253 15.04 -17.21 38.18
C THR A 253 14.17 -17.35 39.42
N LEU A 254 12.86 -17.43 39.16
CA LEU A 254 11.72 -17.51 40.08
C LEU A 254 11.83 -18.66 41.10
N GLU A 255 12.05 -18.33 42.38
CA GLU A 255 11.47 -18.96 43.58
C GLU A 255 11.99 -18.23 44.83
N SER A 256 11.22 -17.32 45.43
CA SER A 256 11.50 -16.82 46.80
C SER A 256 10.37 -15.96 47.36
N TRP A 257 9.14 -16.46 47.40
CA TRP A 257 8.08 -15.82 48.18
C TRP A 257 7.30 -16.84 48.97
N LYS A 258 7.87 -17.27 50.11
CA LYS A 258 7.10 -17.86 51.21
C LYS A 258 7.63 -17.33 52.55
N VAL A 259 6.73 -16.58 53.18
CA VAL A 259 6.58 -16.30 54.62
C VAL A 259 7.41 -15.14 55.19
N ILE A 260 6.73 -14.03 55.47
CA ILE A 260 6.64 -13.41 56.82
C ILE A 260 5.35 -12.57 56.92
N LEU A 261 4.44 -13.09 57.76
CA LEU A 261 3.52 -12.45 58.73
C LEU A 261 2.50 -11.36 58.32
N LEU A 262 1.23 -11.82 58.23
CA LEU A 262 0.07 -11.42 59.06
C LEU A 262 -0.08 -9.94 59.47
N GLN A 263 -0.95 -9.22 58.75
CA GLN A 263 -1.95 -8.34 59.35
C GLN A 263 -3.33 -8.62 58.74
N ARG A 264 -4.30 -8.93 59.61
CA ARG A 264 -5.70 -9.18 59.29
C ARG A 264 -6.39 -7.85 58.92
N MET A 265 -6.94 -7.76 57.71
CA MET A 265 -8.01 -6.81 57.39
C MET A 265 -9.28 -7.59 57.00
N PRO A 266 -10.48 -7.11 57.36
CA PRO A 266 -11.73 -7.85 57.19
C PRO A 266 -12.18 -7.80 55.72
N LEU A 267 -12.11 -8.94 55.05
CA LEU A 267 -12.55 -9.10 53.68
C LEU A 267 -14.09 -9.21 53.63
N LYS A 268 -14.79 -8.10 53.39
CA LYS A 268 -16.06 -8.14 52.64
C LYS A 268 -15.75 -7.81 51.19
N GLN A 269 -15.12 -8.75 50.48
CA GLN A 269 -15.04 -8.67 49.02
C GLN A 269 -16.41 -9.01 48.45
N ALA A 270 -17.08 -8.00 47.92
CA ALA A 270 -18.10 -8.21 46.90
C ALA A 270 -17.41 -8.94 45.74
N ILE A 271 -17.81 -10.19 45.50
CA ILE A 271 -17.41 -10.94 44.31
C ILE A 271 -18.08 -10.23 43.14
N GLY A 272 -17.38 -9.27 42.55
CA GLY A 272 -17.73 -8.71 41.26
C GLY A 272 -17.66 -9.84 40.24
N ARG A 273 -18.81 -10.41 39.88
CA ARG A 273 -18.92 -11.29 38.72
C ARG A 273 -18.54 -10.47 37.49
N ARG A 274 -17.27 -10.50 37.09
CA ARG A 274 -16.90 -10.18 35.72
C ARG A 274 -17.54 -11.25 34.84
N THR A 275 -18.65 -10.90 34.20
CA THR A 275 -19.22 -11.70 33.12
C THR A 275 -18.22 -11.69 31.97
N TYR A 276 -17.45 -12.76 31.83
CA TYR A 276 -16.70 -13.00 30.61
C TYR A 276 -17.72 -13.16 29.48
N SER A 277 -17.74 -12.22 28.54
CA SER A 277 -18.54 -12.35 27.32
C SER A 277 -18.01 -13.58 26.57
N THR A 278 -18.81 -14.64 26.52
CA THR A 278 -18.55 -15.84 25.72
C THR A 278 -18.94 -15.64 24.26
N LYS A 279 -19.11 -14.38 23.79
CA LYS A 279 -19.43 -14.12 22.38
C LYS A 279 -18.24 -14.56 21.54
N LYS A 280 -18.40 -15.71 20.88
CA LYS A 280 -17.48 -16.20 19.88
C LYS A 280 -17.45 -15.19 18.73
N ILE A 281 -16.38 -14.40 18.66
CA ILE A 281 -16.12 -13.53 17.52
C ILE A 281 -15.82 -14.44 16.34
N VAL A 282 -16.62 -14.31 15.30
CA VAL A 282 -16.43 -15.05 14.06
C VAL A 282 -15.51 -14.22 13.18
N ASP A 283 -14.35 -14.80 12.83
CA ASP A 283 -13.58 -14.31 11.71
C ASP A 283 -14.24 -14.77 10.41
N VAL A 284 -14.49 -13.82 9.50
CA VAL A 284 -15.10 -14.04 8.19
C VAL A 284 -14.10 -13.84 7.05
N GLY A 285 -12.81 -13.72 7.39
CA GLY A 285 -11.73 -13.50 6.45
C GLY A 285 -11.48 -12.02 6.09
N GLN A 286 -12.28 -11.10 6.63
CA GLN A 286 -12.02 -9.67 6.57
C GLN A 286 -12.47 -8.98 7.87
N PRO A 287 -11.98 -7.75 8.16
CA PRO A 287 -12.42 -7.01 9.32
C PRO A 287 -13.93 -6.80 9.37
N THR A 288 -14.52 -6.98 10.56
CA THR A 288 -15.91 -6.64 10.88
C THR A 288 -15.94 -5.81 12.16
N ALA A 289 -17.05 -5.14 12.47
CA ALA A 289 -17.20 -4.40 13.72
C ALA A 289 -16.96 -5.28 14.97
N ALA A 290 -17.32 -6.57 14.90
CA ALA A 290 -17.11 -7.52 15.99
C ALA A 290 -15.64 -7.93 16.15
N SER A 291 -14.90 -8.09 15.06
CA SER A 291 -13.48 -8.50 15.11
C SER A 291 -12.51 -7.33 15.23
N HIS A 292 -12.88 -6.14 14.73
CA HIS A 292 -12.06 -4.93 14.67
C HIS A 292 -12.89 -3.68 15.04
N PRO A 293 -13.40 -3.57 16.28
CA PRO A 293 -14.22 -2.43 16.72
C PRO A 293 -13.48 -1.08 16.68
N GLN A 294 -12.14 -1.09 16.66
CA GLN A 294 -11.31 0.09 16.47
C GLN A 294 -11.27 0.60 15.02
N LEU A 295 -11.69 -0.22 14.06
CA LEU A 295 -11.63 0.06 12.63
C LEU A 295 -13.02 0.23 12.00
N LEU A 296 -14.00 -0.58 12.42
CA LEU A 296 -15.38 -0.53 11.91
C LEU A 296 -16.37 -0.35 13.05
N VAL A 297 -17.42 0.43 12.80
CA VAL A 297 -18.57 0.51 13.70
C VAL A 297 -19.66 -0.49 13.30
N GLU A 298 -20.54 -0.84 14.23
CA GLU A 298 -21.64 -1.78 13.98
C GLU A 298 -22.49 -1.34 12.77
N GLY A 299 -22.79 -2.27 11.86
CA GLY A 299 -23.50 -2.00 10.61
C GLY A 299 -22.60 -1.71 9.41
N GLU A 300 -21.29 -1.47 9.61
CA GLU A 300 -20.33 -1.32 8.50
C GLU A 300 -19.93 -2.67 7.89
N ILE A 301 -19.91 -2.72 6.55
CA ILE A 301 -19.35 -3.86 5.79
C ILE A 301 -17.87 -3.61 5.50
N THR A 302 -17.52 -2.38 5.15
CA THR A 302 -16.15 -1.89 5.05
C THR A 302 -16.02 -0.59 5.84
N PRO A 303 -14.81 -0.22 6.30
CA PRO A 303 -14.65 0.97 7.14
C PRO A 303 -15.22 2.21 6.45
N GLY A 304 -16.15 2.91 7.12
CA GLY A 304 -16.81 4.10 6.60
C GLY A 304 -18.04 3.85 5.72
N ILE A 305 -18.28 2.63 5.22
CA ILE A 305 -19.43 2.30 4.35
C ILE A 305 -20.33 1.25 5.02
N ASN A 306 -21.56 1.66 5.33
CA ASN A 306 -22.57 0.82 5.97
C ASN A 306 -23.27 -0.14 4.99
N SER A 307 -23.93 -1.15 5.56
CA SER A 307 -24.67 -2.15 4.79
C SER A 307 -25.80 -1.55 3.95
N GLU A 308 -26.48 -0.52 4.47
CA GLU A 308 -27.57 0.18 3.81
C GLU A 308 -27.09 0.91 2.54
N GLU A 309 -25.88 1.45 2.53
CA GLU A 309 -25.29 2.08 1.36
C GLU A 309 -24.98 1.06 0.27
N TYR A 310 -24.44 -0.12 0.64
CA TYR A 310 -24.26 -1.21 -0.31
C TYR A 310 -25.59 -1.71 -0.89
N GLU A 311 -26.63 -1.85 -0.07
CA GLU A 311 -27.99 -2.18 -0.54
C GLU A 311 -28.54 -1.10 -1.49
N LEU A 312 -28.33 0.18 -1.19
CA LEU A 312 -28.73 1.28 -2.05
C LEU A 312 -27.99 1.27 -3.40
N ARG A 313 -26.68 0.96 -3.42
CA ARG A 313 -25.89 0.81 -4.66
C ARG A 313 -26.47 -0.30 -5.53
N ARG A 314 -26.77 -1.46 -4.93
CA ARG A 314 -27.42 -2.59 -5.62
C ARG A 314 -28.80 -2.22 -6.16
N LYS A 315 -29.60 -1.49 -5.39
CA LYS A 315 -30.92 -0.99 -5.83
C LYS A 315 -30.79 -0.05 -7.03
N LYS A 316 -29.88 0.93 -6.98
CA LYS A 316 -29.63 1.85 -8.11
C LYS A 316 -29.16 1.10 -9.36
N LEU A 317 -28.33 0.07 -9.20
CA LEU A 317 -27.92 -0.77 -10.32
C LEU A 317 -29.11 -1.53 -10.92
N LEU A 318 -29.97 -2.15 -10.10
CA LEU A 318 -31.20 -2.80 -10.56
C LEU A 318 -32.11 -1.83 -11.32
N ASP A 319 -32.24 -0.59 -10.85
CA ASP A 319 -33.04 0.45 -11.49
C ASP A 319 -32.47 0.91 -12.84
N ALA A 320 -31.14 0.85 -13.02
CA ALA A 320 -30.47 1.17 -14.28
C ALA A 320 -30.48 0.01 -15.29
N LEU A 321 -30.57 -1.23 -14.82
CA LEU A 321 -30.63 -2.42 -15.67
C LEU A 321 -31.99 -2.53 -16.39
N PRO A 322 -32.02 -3.12 -17.61
CA PRO A 322 -33.27 -3.51 -18.26
C PRO A 322 -34.13 -4.42 -17.36
N GLU A 323 -35.44 -4.47 -17.60
CA GLU A 323 -36.41 -5.19 -16.75
C GLU A 323 -36.03 -6.66 -16.45
N LYS A 324 -35.47 -7.37 -17.44
CA LYS A 324 -34.95 -8.74 -17.30
C LYS A 324 -33.42 -8.82 -17.44
N GLY A 325 -32.73 -7.73 -17.10
CA GLY A 325 -31.27 -7.67 -17.08
C GLY A 325 -30.68 -8.42 -15.89
N LEU A 326 -29.56 -9.10 -16.13
CA LEU A 326 -28.80 -9.82 -15.11
C LEU A 326 -27.36 -9.31 -15.08
N ALA A 327 -26.92 -8.74 -13.96
CA ALA A 327 -25.53 -8.35 -13.77
C ALA A 327 -24.73 -9.46 -13.07
N ILE A 328 -23.51 -9.71 -13.54
CA ILE A 328 -22.59 -10.73 -13.04
C ILE A 328 -21.24 -10.08 -12.78
N PHE A 329 -20.76 -10.13 -11.54
CA PHE A 329 -19.47 -9.58 -11.11
C PHE A 329 -18.63 -10.70 -10.52
N ALA A 330 -17.42 -10.89 -11.03
CA ALA A 330 -16.45 -11.81 -10.44
C ALA A 330 -15.41 -11.02 -9.63
N ALA A 331 -15.00 -11.59 -8.50
CA ALA A 331 -13.89 -11.06 -7.72
C ALA A 331 -12.60 -11.05 -8.55
N ALA A 332 -11.72 -10.08 -8.30
CA ALA A 332 -10.41 -10.03 -8.91
C ALA A 332 -9.62 -11.31 -8.62
N PRO A 333 -8.85 -11.83 -9.60
CA PRO A 333 -8.00 -12.98 -9.36
C PRO A 333 -6.79 -12.62 -8.51
N VAL A 334 -6.30 -13.57 -7.71
CA VAL A 334 -5.00 -13.45 -7.04
C VAL A 334 -3.91 -13.39 -8.11
N LYS A 335 -3.05 -12.37 -8.04
CA LYS A 335 -1.90 -12.21 -8.94
C LYS A 335 -0.64 -12.76 -8.27
N MET A 336 0.09 -13.61 -8.98
CA MET A 336 1.30 -14.24 -8.48
C MET A 336 2.54 -13.42 -8.87
N MET A 337 3.40 -13.11 -7.91
CA MET A 337 4.73 -12.53 -8.12
C MET A 337 5.70 -13.60 -8.63
N THR A 338 5.67 -14.76 -7.99
CA THR A 338 6.32 -16.00 -8.44
C THR A 338 5.32 -17.15 -8.23
N ASP A 339 5.63 -18.36 -8.69
CA ASP A 339 4.73 -19.51 -8.72
C ASP A 339 3.93 -19.75 -7.41
N VAL A 340 4.50 -19.42 -6.25
CA VAL A 340 3.88 -19.63 -4.92
C VAL A 340 3.75 -18.36 -4.08
N VAL A 341 4.25 -17.21 -4.55
CA VAL A 341 4.24 -15.95 -3.79
C VAL A 341 3.25 -14.98 -4.44
N PRO A 342 2.12 -14.66 -3.79
CA PRO A 342 1.16 -13.69 -4.32
C PRO A 342 1.63 -12.25 -4.13
N TYR A 343 1.22 -11.36 -5.03
CA TYR A 343 1.16 -9.93 -4.74
C TYR A 343 0.09 -9.65 -3.68
N THR A 344 0.20 -8.52 -2.98
CA THR A 344 -0.84 -8.07 -2.07
C THR A 344 -2.16 -7.93 -2.82
N TYR A 345 -3.18 -8.69 -2.40
CA TYR A 345 -4.47 -8.73 -3.05
C TYR A 345 -5.12 -7.34 -3.08
N ARG A 346 -5.71 -6.96 -4.22
CA ARG A 346 -6.58 -5.80 -4.38
C ARG A 346 -7.80 -6.25 -5.18
N GLN A 347 -8.98 -5.93 -4.65
CA GLN A 347 -10.25 -6.29 -5.25
C GLN A 347 -10.53 -5.44 -6.50
N ASP A 348 -11.35 -5.97 -7.40
CA ASP A 348 -11.95 -5.19 -8.48
C ASP A 348 -12.90 -4.14 -7.93
N ALA A 349 -12.80 -2.91 -8.42
CA ALA A 349 -13.55 -1.79 -7.87
C ALA A 349 -15.08 -1.97 -8.04
N ASP A 350 -15.54 -2.55 -9.14
CA ASP A 350 -16.97 -2.80 -9.36
C ASP A 350 -17.50 -3.91 -8.42
N TYR A 351 -16.76 -5.02 -8.31
CA TYR A 351 -17.11 -6.08 -7.35
C TYR A 351 -17.12 -5.55 -5.92
N LEU A 352 -16.10 -4.77 -5.52
CA LEU A 352 -16.03 -4.19 -4.18
C LEU A 352 -17.16 -3.18 -3.95
N TYR A 353 -17.48 -2.33 -4.93
CA TYR A 353 -18.52 -1.32 -4.83
C TYR A 353 -19.91 -1.91 -4.59
N ILE A 354 -20.19 -3.07 -5.21
CA ILE A 354 -21.49 -3.75 -5.14
C ILE A 354 -21.62 -4.65 -3.91
N THR A 355 -20.52 -5.27 -3.47
CA THR A 355 -20.55 -6.36 -2.47
C THR A 355 -19.96 -6.01 -1.11
N GLY A 356 -18.94 -5.14 -1.08
CA GLY A 356 -18.10 -4.91 0.11
C GLY A 356 -17.16 -6.08 0.47
N CYS A 357 -17.13 -7.14 -0.35
CA CYS A 357 -16.28 -8.30 -0.13
C CYS A 357 -14.85 -8.03 -0.61
N GLN A 358 -13.89 -8.09 0.31
CA GLN A 358 -12.47 -7.83 0.07
C GLN A 358 -11.66 -9.10 -0.24
N GLN A 359 -12.34 -10.25 -0.41
CA GLN A 359 -11.70 -11.55 -0.62
C GLN A 359 -11.81 -12.06 -2.08
N PRO A 360 -10.86 -12.90 -2.52
CA PRO A 360 -10.86 -13.46 -3.86
C PRO A 360 -11.88 -14.58 -4.07
N GLY A 361 -12.11 -14.93 -5.35
CA GLY A 361 -12.75 -16.19 -5.75
C GLY A 361 -14.28 -16.21 -5.75
N GLY A 362 -14.95 -15.15 -5.27
CA GLY A 362 -16.41 -15.04 -5.30
C GLY A 362 -16.98 -14.60 -6.66
N VAL A 363 -18.24 -14.95 -6.92
CA VAL A 363 -19.04 -14.42 -8.04
C VAL A 363 -20.37 -13.90 -7.52
N ALA A 364 -20.64 -12.61 -7.70
CA ALA A 364 -21.89 -11.95 -7.36
C ALA A 364 -22.80 -11.84 -8.58
N VAL A 365 -24.09 -12.07 -8.39
CA VAL A 365 -25.13 -12.01 -9.42
C VAL A 365 -26.27 -11.16 -8.89
N LEU A 366 -26.75 -10.22 -9.70
CA LEU A 366 -27.80 -9.28 -9.33
C LEU A 366 -28.83 -9.16 -10.45
N GLY A 367 -30.09 -9.38 -10.12
CA GLY A 367 -31.22 -9.26 -11.05
C GLY A 367 -32.55 -9.21 -10.30
N ARG A 368 -33.59 -8.65 -10.93
CA ARG A 368 -34.89 -8.42 -10.25
C ARG A 368 -35.55 -9.71 -9.76
N GLU A 369 -35.48 -10.77 -10.57
CA GLU A 369 -36.06 -12.07 -10.22
C GLU A 369 -35.21 -12.84 -9.21
N CYS A 370 -33.88 -12.65 -9.23
CA CYS A 370 -32.97 -13.43 -8.42
C CYS A 370 -32.50 -12.76 -7.12
N GLY A 371 -32.77 -11.46 -6.96
CA GLY A 371 -32.16 -10.65 -5.91
C GLY A 371 -30.63 -10.60 -6.06
N PHE A 372 -29.97 -10.22 -4.97
CA PHE A 372 -28.53 -10.27 -4.82
C PHE A 372 -28.09 -11.66 -4.37
N CYS A 373 -27.43 -12.39 -5.26
CA CYS A 373 -26.97 -13.75 -5.04
C CYS A 373 -25.44 -13.83 -5.10
N MET A 374 -24.80 -14.48 -4.13
CA MET A 374 -23.34 -14.65 -4.13
C MET A 374 -22.94 -16.13 -4.15
N PHE A 375 -22.06 -16.49 -5.08
CA PHE A 375 -21.35 -17.76 -5.09
C PHE A 375 -19.99 -17.55 -4.41
N MET A 376 -19.75 -18.24 -3.29
CA MET A 376 -18.59 -18.02 -2.42
C MET A 376 -17.68 -19.24 -2.35
N PRO A 377 -16.36 -19.06 -2.23
CA PRO A 377 -15.43 -20.17 -2.03
C PRO A 377 -15.77 -20.98 -0.77
N GLU A 378 -15.39 -22.25 -0.78
CA GLU A 378 -15.37 -23.09 0.42
C GLU A 378 -13.91 -23.31 0.81
N ALA A 379 -13.55 -22.94 2.05
CA ALA A 379 -12.23 -23.22 2.57
C ALA A 379 -12.18 -24.62 3.19
N THR A 380 -11.15 -25.38 2.82
CA THR A 380 -10.74 -26.56 3.57
C THR A 380 -9.97 -26.14 4.83
N THR A 381 -9.81 -27.06 5.77
CA THR A 381 -8.92 -26.83 6.94
C THR A 381 -7.49 -26.51 6.52
N HIS A 382 -7.04 -27.08 5.41
CA HIS A 382 -5.74 -26.76 4.83
C HIS A 382 -5.69 -25.29 4.37
N ASP A 383 -6.68 -24.82 3.62
CA ASP A 383 -6.70 -23.43 3.13
C ASP A 383 -6.64 -22.43 4.28
N VAL A 384 -7.41 -22.67 5.35
CA VAL A 384 -7.41 -21.79 6.53
C VAL A 384 -6.05 -21.72 7.22
N ILE A 385 -5.35 -22.85 7.33
CA ILE A 385 -4.00 -22.89 7.92
C ILE A 385 -3.01 -22.04 7.12
N TRP A 386 -3.13 -22.01 5.79
CA TRP A 386 -2.16 -21.34 4.91
C TRP A 386 -2.53 -19.89 4.56
N GLN A 387 -3.83 -19.59 4.44
CA GLN A 387 -4.33 -18.34 3.85
C GLN A 387 -5.21 -17.55 4.82
N GLY A 388 -5.54 -18.12 5.97
CA GLY A 388 -6.51 -17.55 6.91
C GLY A 388 -7.96 -17.87 6.53
N GLU A 389 -8.88 -17.33 7.31
CA GLU A 389 -10.31 -17.56 7.10
C GLU A 389 -10.79 -17.01 5.76
N VAL A 390 -11.74 -17.72 5.15
CA VAL A 390 -12.32 -17.33 3.85
C VAL A 390 -13.79 -16.99 4.03
N ALA A 391 -14.20 -15.90 3.39
CA ALA A 391 -15.58 -15.44 3.32
C ALA A 391 -16.42 -16.46 2.54
N GLY A 392 -17.01 -17.41 3.26
CA GLY A 392 -17.89 -18.42 2.69
C GLY A 392 -19.34 -17.96 2.56
N VAL A 393 -20.23 -18.92 2.27
CA VAL A 393 -21.69 -18.71 2.12
C VAL A 393 -22.31 -17.95 3.30
N ARG A 394 -21.88 -18.27 4.52
CA ARG A 394 -22.41 -17.61 5.72
C ARG A 394 -22.03 -16.12 5.77
N ALA A 395 -20.80 -15.76 5.41
CA ALA A 395 -20.37 -14.37 5.34
C ALA A 395 -21.19 -13.59 4.30
N ALA A 396 -21.47 -14.20 3.15
CA ALA A 396 -22.33 -13.58 2.13
C ALA A 396 -23.74 -13.23 2.65
N LEU A 397 -24.37 -14.12 3.40
CA LEU A 397 -25.71 -13.88 3.96
C LEU A 397 -25.68 -12.89 5.13
N GLU A 398 -24.79 -13.11 6.10
CA GLU A 398 -24.79 -12.39 7.38
C GLU A 398 -24.12 -11.01 7.30
N VAL A 399 -23.02 -10.92 6.54
CA VAL A 399 -22.17 -9.71 6.45
C VAL A 399 -22.49 -8.92 5.18
N PHE A 400 -22.40 -9.54 4.01
CA PHE A 400 -22.58 -8.84 2.72
C PHE A 400 -24.05 -8.61 2.34
N LYS A 401 -24.99 -9.12 3.14
CA LYS A 401 -26.44 -8.99 2.96
C LYS A 401 -26.92 -9.51 1.60
N ALA A 402 -26.36 -10.65 1.17
CA ALA A 402 -26.87 -11.39 0.04
C ALA A 402 -28.24 -11.99 0.38
N ASP A 403 -29.20 -11.87 -0.54
CA ASP A 403 -30.51 -12.52 -0.42
C ASP A 403 -30.36 -14.04 -0.48
N ARG A 404 -29.40 -14.52 -1.29
CA ARG A 404 -29.07 -15.93 -1.44
C ARG A 404 -27.56 -16.10 -1.59
N ALA A 405 -27.04 -17.21 -1.08
CA ALA A 405 -25.65 -17.56 -1.29
C ALA A 405 -25.45 -19.06 -1.46
N TYR A 406 -24.47 -19.44 -2.26
CA TYR A 406 -24.15 -20.83 -2.57
C TYR A 406 -22.63 -21.04 -2.62
N PRO A 407 -22.15 -22.26 -2.38
CA PRO A 407 -20.77 -22.61 -2.68
C PRO A 407 -20.40 -22.43 -4.15
N MET A 408 -19.16 -22.06 -4.44
CA MET A 408 -18.66 -21.92 -5.82
C MET A 408 -18.78 -23.22 -6.64
N ASN A 409 -18.65 -24.40 -6.02
CA ASN A 409 -18.83 -25.68 -6.72
C ASN A 409 -20.27 -25.92 -7.20
N ARG A 410 -21.27 -25.19 -6.67
CA ARG A 410 -22.68 -25.22 -7.10
C ARG A 410 -23.00 -24.23 -8.21
N LEU A 411 -22.07 -23.33 -8.57
CA LEU A 411 -22.30 -22.29 -9.58
C LEU A 411 -22.75 -22.88 -10.92
N ARG A 412 -22.06 -23.92 -11.41
CA ARG A 412 -22.39 -24.60 -12.68
C ARG A 412 -23.76 -25.28 -12.68
N GLN A 413 -24.34 -25.54 -11.51
CA GLN A 413 -25.67 -26.15 -11.37
C GLN A 413 -26.78 -25.10 -11.30
N ILE A 414 -26.52 -23.95 -10.66
CA ILE A 414 -27.56 -22.97 -10.31
C ILE A 414 -27.59 -21.79 -11.29
N LEU A 415 -26.42 -21.24 -11.63
CA LEU A 415 -26.33 -20.05 -12.46
C LEU A 415 -26.94 -20.21 -13.87
N PRO A 416 -26.84 -21.37 -14.56
CA PRO A 416 -27.49 -21.56 -15.85
C PRO A 416 -29.00 -21.30 -15.83
N ASP A 417 -29.70 -21.68 -14.77
CA ASP A 417 -31.15 -21.48 -14.68
C ASP A 417 -31.51 -20.02 -14.41
N ILE A 418 -30.70 -19.31 -13.61
CA ILE A 418 -30.81 -17.85 -13.45
C ILE A 418 -30.59 -17.14 -14.79
N MET A 419 -29.56 -17.53 -15.55
CA MET A 419 -29.23 -16.95 -16.86
C MET A 419 -30.36 -17.15 -17.88
N LYS A 420 -31.01 -18.33 -17.91
CA LYS A 420 -32.12 -18.61 -18.83
C LYS A 420 -33.34 -17.71 -18.60
N GLY A 421 -33.56 -17.24 -17.38
CA GLY A 421 -34.63 -16.29 -17.04
C GLY A 421 -34.35 -14.86 -17.53
N SER A 422 -33.09 -14.52 -17.78
CA SER A 422 -32.67 -13.17 -18.19
C SER A 422 -32.85 -12.90 -19.69
N SER A 423 -33.18 -11.66 -20.05
CA SER A 423 -33.21 -11.21 -21.45
C SER A 423 -31.83 -10.78 -21.95
N GLU A 424 -31.04 -10.15 -21.08
CA GLU A 424 -29.70 -9.63 -21.34
C GLU A 424 -28.82 -9.82 -20.10
N MET A 425 -27.53 -10.00 -20.34
CA MET A 425 -26.52 -10.17 -19.29
C MET A 425 -25.47 -9.06 -19.37
N PHE A 426 -25.03 -8.61 -18.21
CA PHE A 426 -24.05 -7.54 -18.04
C PHE A 426 -22.93 -8.04 -17.14
N HIS A 427 -21.68 -7.94 -17.57
CA HIS A 427 -20.55 -8.35 -16.74
C HIS A 427 -19.35 -7.45 -16.95
N ASN A 428 -18.48 -7.37 -15.94
CA ASN A 428 -17.21 -6.68 -16.11
C ASN A 428 -16.30 -7.55 -16.99
N VAL A 429 -15.91 -7.02 -18.14
CA VAL A 429 -15.07 -7.73 -19.12
C VAL A 429 -13.65 -7.98 -18.59
N GLN A 430 -13.14 -7.09 -17.73
CA GLN A 430 -11.76 -7.16 -17.22
C GLN A 430 -11.56 -8.26 -16.17
N THR A 431 -12.62 -8.56 -15.41
CA THR A 431 -12.60 -9.58 -14.35
C THR A 431 -13.35 -10.85 -14.72
N ALA A 432 -13.78 -10.96 -15.97
CA ALA A 432 -14.55 -12.09 -16.43
C ALA A 432 -13.78 -13.41 -16.24
N VAL A 433 -14.48 -14.43 -15.73
CA VAL A 433 -13.86 -15.74 -15.47
C VAL A 433 -14.51 -16.86 -16.29
N PRO A 434 -13.72 -17.85 -16.76
CA PRO A 434 -14.25 -18.99 -17.51
C PRO A 434 -15.39 -19.72 -16.80
N THR A 435 -15.36 -19.77 -15.46
CA THR A 435 -16.33 -20.47 -14.62
C THR A 435 -17.79 -20.19 -14.96
N TYR A 436 -18.13 -18.96 -15.33
CA TYR A 436 -19.48 -18.63 -15.80
C TYR A 436 -19.55 -18.36 -17.31
N MET A 437 -18.44 -17.90 -17.93
CA MET A 437 -18.42 -17.59 -19.37
C MET A 437 -18.57 -18.83 -20.25
N GLU A 438 -18.11 -19.98 -19.77
CA GLU A 438 -18.19 -21.26 -20.50
C GLU A 438 -19.55 -21.96 -20.34
N LEU A 439 -20.50 -21.38 -19.59
CA LEU A 439 -21.84 -21.94 -19.46
C LEU A 439 -22.63 -21.73 -20.76
N ASP A 440 -23.31 -22.76 -21.24
CA ASP A 440 -24.09 -22.72 -22.49
C ASP A 440 -25.04 -21.51 -22.60
N PRO A 441 -25.80 -21.11 -21.55
CA PRO A 441 -26.67 -19.94 -21.64
C PRO A 441 -25.89 -18.63 -21.86
N PHE A 442 -24.71 -18.49 -21.26
CA PHE A 442 -23.86 -17.31 -21.43
C PHE A 442 -23.31 -17.25 -22.86
N GLN A 443 -22.74 -18.33 -23.37
CA GLN A 443 -22.20 -18.39 -24.73
C GLN A 443 -23.28 -18.12 -25.78
N LYS A 444 -24.47 -18.70 -25.60
CA LYS A 444 -25.62 -18.46 -26.48
C LYS A 444 -26.04 -17.00 -26.49
N ALA A 445 -26.13 -16.36 -25.33
CA ALA A 445 -26.45 -14.94 -25.24
C ALA A 445 -25.35 -14.06 -25.85
N ALA A 446 -24.07 -14.37 -25.61
CA ALA A 446 -22.93 -13.65 -26.17
C ALA A 446 -22.93 -13.69 -27.70
N SER A 447 -23.11 -14.89 -28.28
CA SER A 447 -23.22 -15.06 -29.74
C SER A 447 -24.42 -14.34 -30.38
N SER A 448 -25.43 -14.02 -29.56
CA SER A 448 -26.63 -13.28 -29.96
C SER A 448 -26.53 -11.77 -29.66
N GLY A 449 -25.37 -11.26 -29.20
CA GLY A 449 -25.19 -9.85 -28.84
C GLY A 449 -25.93 -9.40 -27.57
N LYS A 450 -26.34 -10.34 -26.71
CA LYS A 450 -27.10 -10.09 -25.48
C LYS A 450 -26.24 -10.06 -24.22
N VAL A 451 -24.92 -10.16 -24.37
CA VAL A 451 -23.95 -9.95 -23.30
C VAL A 451 -23.26 -8.61 -23.54
N LYS A 452 -23.28 -7.74 -22.54
CA LYS A 452 -22.73 -6.38 -22.59
C LYS A 452 -21.81 -6.14 -21.39
N ASP A 453 -20.98 -5.11 -21.49
CA ASP A 453 -20.13 -4.70 -20.36
C ASP A 453 -21.00 -4.04 -19.27
N SER A 454 -20.80 -4.42 -18.01
CA SER A 454 -21.47 -3.78 -16.86
C SER A 454 -20.85 -2.44 -16.48
N SER A 455 -19.62 -2.17 -16.89
CA SER A 455 -18.87 -0.94 -16.57
C SER A 455 -19.62 0.33 -16.97
N VAL A 456 -20.46 0.27 -18.00
CA VAL A 456 -21.32 1.39 -18.43
C VAL A 456 -22.34 1.82 -17.37
N PHE A 457 -22.76 0.91 -16.49
CA PHE A 457 -23.68 1.22 -15.40
C PHE A 457 -22.92 1.51 -14.10
N THR A 458 -21.95 0.68 -13.73
CA THR A 458 -21.22 0.85 -12.48
C THR A 458 -20.41 2.13 -12.45
N HIS A 459 -19.81 2.55 -13.56
CA HIS A 459 -19.11 3.83 -13.63
C HIS A 459 -20.05 5.02 -13.49
N GLU A 460 -21.26 4.98 -14.06
CA GLU A 460 -22.26 6.04 -13.85
C GLU A 460 -22.71 6.13 -12.38
N LEU A 461 -22.76 5.01 -11.66
CA LEU A 461 -23.06 4.99 -10.22
C LEU A 461 -21.89 5.50 -9.37
N ARG A 462 -20.64 5.12 -9.70
CA ARG A 462 -19.40 5.52 -9.01
C ARG A 462 -18.98 6.96 -9.31
N LEU A 463 -19.50 7.56 -10.37
CA LEU A 463 -19.15 8.90 -10.81
C LEU A 463 -19.45 9.96 -9.72
N ILE A 464 -20.63 9.88 -9.11
CA ILE A 464 -21.10 10.81 -8.08
C ILE A 464 -20.97 10.16 -6.70
N LYS A 465 -20.09 10.71 -5.87
CA LYS A 465 -19.72 10.15 -4.57
C LYS A 465 -20.78 10.45 -3.51
N SER A 466 -21.08 9.46 -2.68
CA SER A 466 -21.86 9.64 -1.46
C SER A 466 -21.06 10.44 -0.41
N PRO A 467 -21.72 11.00 0.63
CA PRO A 467 -21.02 11.65 1.74
C PRO A 467 -19.99 10.73 2.42
N ALA A 468 -20.26 9.42 2.50
CA ALA A 468 -19.35 8.46 3.11
C ALA A 468 -18.12 8.21 2.23
N GLU A 469 -18.31 8.12 0.91
CA GLU A 469 -17.21 8.01 -0.07
C GLU A 469 -16.33 9.27 -0.04
N LEU A 470 -16.93 10.46 -0.01
CA LEU A 470 -16.21 11.72 0.08
C LEU A 470 -15.43 11.87 1.39
N LYS A 471 -15.88 11.27 2.48
CA LYS A 471 -15.12 11.23 3.73
C LYS A 471 -13.85 10.41 3.56
N LEU A 472 -13.94 9.21 2.98
CA LEU A 472 -12.76 8.36 2.72
C LEU A 472 -11.78 9.00 1.74
N MET A 473 -12.28 9.66 0.68
CA MET A 473 -11.43 10.40 -0.25
C MET A 473 -10.69 11.56 0.42
N ARG A 474 -11.37 12.36 1.26
CA ARG A 474 -10.73 13.43 2.06
C ARG A 474 -9.66 12.90 2.99
N GLU A 475 -9.91 11.78 3.65
CA GLU A 475 -8.93 11.13 4.52
C GLU A 475 -7.72 10.62 3.72
N SER A 476 -7.93 9.97 2.57
CA SER A 476 -6.85 9.54 1.68
C SER A 476 -6.00 10.71 1.17
N ALA A 477 -6.64 11.82 0.76
CA ALA A 477 -5.96 13.03 0.32
C ALA A 477 -5.14 13.66 1.47
N SER A 478 -5.70 13.70 2.68
CA SER A 478 -5.01 14.19 3.87
C SER A 478 -3.77 13.36 4.20
N ILE A 479 -3.87 12.03 4.14
CA ILE A 479 -2.72 11.13 4.35
C ILE A 479 -1.62 11.43 3.34
N ALA A 480 -1.96 11.49 2.05
CA ALA A 480 -0.99 11.72 0.98
C ALA A 480 -0.35 13.12 1.08
N CYS A 481 -1.11 14.16 1.42
CA CYS A 481 -0.57 15.51 1.66
C CYS A 481 0.44 15.53 2.81
N GLN A 482 0.08 14.95 3.97
CA GLN A 482 0.98 14.90 5.12
C GLN A 482 2.24 14.06 4.83
N ALA A 483 2.08 12.94 4.13
CA ALA A 483 3.18 12.09 3.74
C ALA A 483 4.14 12.80 2.77
N LEU A 484 3.60 13.52 1.78
CA LEU A 484 4.40 14.28 0.84
C LEU A 484 5.11 15.45 1.52
N LEU A 485 4.46 16.13 2.45
CA LEU A 485 5.08 17.19 3.27
C LEU A 485 6.31 16.67 4.03
N GLN A 486 6.18 15.52 4.71
CA GLN A 486 7.31 14.87 5.39
C GLN A 486 8.42 14.42 4.41
N THR A 487 8.03 14.04 3.19
CA THR A 487 8.98 13.66 2.14
C THR A 487 9.73 14.87 1.58
N MET A 488 9.07 16.02 1.43
CA MET A 488 9.72 17.28 1.04
C MET A 488 10.80 17.68 2.04
N PHE A 489 10.52 17.64 3.34
CA PHE A 489 11.54 17.88 4.37
C PHE A 489 12.72 16.89 4.29
N HIS A 490 12.43 15.62 4.02
CA HIS A 490 13.46 14.60 3.89
C HIS A 490 14.35 14.80 2.65
N SER A 491 13.80 15.39 1.58
CA SER A 491 14.49 15.55 0.30
C SER A 491 15.75 16.39 0.36
N ARG A 492 15.83 17.34 1.30
CA ARG A 492 17.01 18.20 1.47
C ARG A 492 18.26 17.42 1.89
N THR A 493 18.11 16.47 2.79
CA THR A 493 19.24 15.67 3.32
C THR A 493 19.43 14.36 2.55
N HIS A 494 18.37 13.85 1.92
CA HIS A 494 18.37 12.59 1.20
C HIS A 494 17.82 12.74 -0.24
N PRO A 495 18.49 13.51 -1.12
CA PRO A 495 18.04 13.78 -2.49
C PRO A 495 18.30 12.59 -3.42
N TYR A 496 17.66 11.45 -3.15
CA TYR A 496 17.73 10.23 -3.94
C TYR A 496 16.32 9.75 -4.23
N GLU A 497 16.00 9.54 -5.51
CA GLU A 497 14.64 9.22 -5.95
C GLU A 497 14.08 8.01 -5.20
N GLY A 498 14.86 6.92 -5.09
CA GLY A 498 14.44 5.71 -4.39
C GLY A 498 14.26 5.89 -2.88
N ARG A 499 14.99 6.80 -2.24
CA ARG A 499 14.80 7.11 -0.81
C ARG A 499 13.54 7.92 -0.59
N LEU A 500 13.22 8.85 -1.50
CA LEU A 500 11.98 9.61 -1.45
C LEU A 500 10.76 8.73 -1.75
N ALA A 501 10.87 7.80 -2.70
CA ALA A 501 9.85 6.79 -2.96
C ALA A 501 9.58 5.93 -1.71
N ALA A 502 10.63 5.45 -1.03
CA ALA A 502 10.47 4.70 0.22
C ALA A 502 9.88 5.56 1.35
N LYS A 503 10.28 6.84 1.44
CA LYS A 503 9.78 7.78 2.47
C LYS A 503 8.29 8.04 2.30
N ILE A 504 7.82 8.34 1.10
CA ILE A 504 6.38 8.58 0.88
C ILE A 504 5.55 7.34 1.20
N GLU A 505 6.00 6.15 0.76
CA GLU A 505 5.30 4.90 1.04
C GLU A 505 5.23 4.60 2.54
N TYR A 506 6.34 4.79 3.26
CA TYR A 506 6.39 4.66 4.71
C TYR A 506 5.40 5.59 5.39
N GLU A 507 5.43 6.88 5.05
CA GLU A 507 4.57 7.89 5.68
C GLU A 507 3.09 7.64 5.41
N CYS A 508 2.71 7.22 4.19
CA CYS A 508 1.33 6.84 3.87
C CYS A 508 0.87 5.64 4.71
N LYS A 509 1.67 4.56 4.74
CA LYS A 509 1.32 3.33 5.47
C LYS A 509 1.22 3.56 6.98
N MET A 510 2.13 4.33 7.56
CA MET A 510 2.11 4.65 8.98
C MET A 510 0.89 5.47 9.41
N ARG A 511 0.22 6.15 8.47
CA ARG A 511 -1.03 6.88 8.69
C ARG A 511 -2.30 6.08 8.37
N GLY A 512 -2.16 4.79 8.09
CA GLY A 512 -3.30 3.89 7.90
C GLY A 512 -3.67 3.60 6.45
N ALA A 513 -2.98 4.20 5.46
CA ALA A 513 -3.18 3.79 4.08
C ALA A 513 -2.74 2.34 3.88
N GLN A 514 -3.54 1.56 3.17
CA GLN A 514 -3.28 0.13 2.97
C GLN A 514 -2.13 -0.08 1.97
N ARG A 515 -1.99 0.83 1.02
CA ARG A 515 -0.98 0.82 -0.06
C ARG A 515 -0.90 2.19 -0.72
N MET A 516 0.10 2.34 -1.60
CA MET A 516 0.10 3.42 -2.59
C MET A 516 -0.96 3.13 -3.66
N ALA A 517 -1.65 4.16 -4.15
CA ALA A 517 -2.69 4.02 -5.18
C ALA A 517 -2.11 3.57 -6.53
N PHE A 518 -0.86 3.97 -6.79
CA PHE A 518 -0.06 3.62 -7.95
C PHE A 518 1.43 3.65 -7.58
N ASN A 519 2.30 3.18 -8.46
CA ASN A 519 3.74 3.28 -8.25
C ASN A 519 4.16 4.76 -8.30
N PRO A 520 4.74 5.31 -7.22
CA PRO A 520 5.16 6.71 -7.19
C PRO A 520 6.07 7.07 -8.37
N VAL A 521 5.83 8.20 -9.02
CA VAL A 521 6.81 8.81 -9.94
C VAL A 521 7.71 9.70 -9.10
N VAL A 522 9.03 9.47 -9.14
CA VAL A 522 10.00 10.33 -8.46
C VAL A 522 11.09 10.73 -9.44
N GLY A 523 10.84 11.78 -10.21
CA GLY A 523 11.72 12.24 -11.28
C GLY A 523 12.61 13.40 -10.84
N GLY A 524 13.90 13.13 -10.63
CA GLY A 524 14.94 14.14 -10.39
C GLY A 524 15.52 14.72 -11.68
N GLY A 525 15.58 16.05 -11.80
CA GLY A 525 16.15 16.74 -12.95
C GLY A 525 15.54 16.25 -14.27
N PRO A 526 16.34 15.83 -15.26
CA PRO A 526 15.83 15.33 -16.54
C PRO A 526 14.84 14.17 -16.46
N ASN A 527 14.86 13.37 -15.38
CA ASN A 527 13.90 12.28 -15.21
C ASN A 527 12.46 12.81 -15.02
N ALA A 528 12.30 14.03 -14.49
CA ALA A 528 10.99 14.69 -14.41
C ALA A 528 10.36 14.96 -15.79
N SER A 529 11.15 14.98 -16.87
CA SER A 529 10.64 15.12 -18.25
C SER A 529 10.11 13.81 -18.85
N VAL A 530 10.13 12.71 -18.10
CA VAL A 530 9.57 11.41 -18.48
C VAL A 530 8.28 11.17 -17.68
N ILE A 531 7.14 11.25 -18.35
CA ILE A 531 5.80 11.33 -17.73
C ILE A 531 5.51 10.15 -16.80
N HIS A 532 5.75 8.92 -17.25
CA HIS A 532 5.59 7.69 -16.45
C HIS A 532 6.93 7.16 -15.95
N TYR A 533 7.80 8.03 -15.42
CA TYR A 533 9.07 7.60 -14.86
C TYR A 533 8.85 6.76 -13.60
N ALA A 534 9.24 5.49 -13.63
CA ALA A 534 9.01 4.56 -12.52
C ALA A 534 10.31 3.92 -11.98
N ARG A 535 11.49 4.30 -12.50
CA ARG A 535 12.75 3.68 -12.09
C ARG A 535 13.19 4.11 -10.70
N ASN A 536 13.01 5.39 -10.38
CA ASN A 536 13.28 5.99 -9.08
C ASN A 536 14.64 5.58 -8.50
N ASP A 537 15.71 5.65 -9.32
CA ASP A 537 17.00 5.03 -9.00
C ASP A 537 18.20 6.00 -9.08
N GLN A 538 17.96 7.30 -9.28
CA GLN A 538 19.00 8.31 -9.41
C GLN A 538 19.15 9.19 -8.16
N LYS A 539 20.33 9.79 -8.05
CA LYS A 539 20.59 10.92 -7.15
C LYS A 539 20.14 12.22 -7.83
N ILE A 540 19.40 13.05 -7.11
CA ILE A 540 18.99 14.39 -7.54
C ILE A 540 20.15 15.34 -7.27
N LYS A 541 20.62 16.05 -8.30
CA LYS A 541 21.76 16.97 -8.17
C LYS A 541 21.32 18.31 -7.61
N ASP A 542 22.28 19.02 -7.03
CA ASP A 542 22.07 20.41 -6.62
C ASP A 542 21.65 21.29 -7.81
N GLY A 543 20.77 22.24 -7.54
CA GLY A 543 20.11 23.09 -8.54
C GLY A 543 19.05 22.39 -9.41
N GLN A 544 18.77 21.11 -9.23
CA GLN A 544 17.70 20.40 -9.96
C GLN A 544 16.40 20.34 -9.16
N LEU A 545 15.27 20.29 -9.87
CA LEU A 545 13.97 19.99 -9.30
C LEU A 545 13.79 18.47 -9.12
N VAL A 546 12.86 18.09 -8.25
CA VAL A 546 12.24 16.77 -8.21
C VAL A 546 10.74 16.93 -8.43
N LEU A 547 10.19 16.12 -9.33
CA LEU A 547 8.74 15.96 -9.52
C LEU A 547 8.34 14.66 -8.82
N MET A 548 7.40 14.74 -7.88
CA MET A 548 6.79 13.58 -7.25
C MET A 548 5.30 13.55 -7.50
N ASP A 549 4.85 12.48 -8.13
CA ASP A 549 3.44 12.14 -8.35
C ASP A 549 3.10 10.91 -7.52
N VAL A 550 2.17 11.10 -6.58
CA VAL A 550 1.92 10.19 -5.48
C VAL A 550 0.45 10.18 -5.10
N GLY A 551 -0.01 9.00 -4.69
CA GLY A 551 -1.34 8.80 -4.16
C GLY A 551 -1.37 7.60 -3.24
N CYS A 552 -2.29 7.56 -2.30
CA CYS A 552 -2.50 6.40 -1.44
C CYS A 552 -3.92 5.87 -1.53
N GLU A 553 -4.11 4.62 -1.10
CA GLU A 553 -5.41 3.99 -1.03
C GLU A 553 -5.81 3.78 0.43
N LEU A 554 -6.98 4.33 0.79
CA LEU A 554 -7.62 4.18 2.07
C LEU A 554 -9.01 3.58 1.90
N HIS A 555 -9.19 2.35 2.40
CA HIS A 555 -10.45 1.62 2.42
C HIS A 555 -11.14 1.53 1.04
N GLY A 556 -10.33 1.40 -0.02
CA GLY A 556 -10.80 1.25 -1.39
C GLY A 556 -10.94 2.55 -2.19
N TYR A 557 -10.74 3.72 -1.56
CA TYR A 557 -10.72 5.02 -2.24
C TYR A 557 -9.29 5.57 -2.31
N VAL A 558 -8.96 6.25 -3.41
CA VAL A 558 -7.61 6.72 -3.68
C VAL A 558 -7.49 8.23 -3.61
N SER A 559 -6.27 8.68 -3.34
CA SER A 559 -5.81 10.05 -3.57
C SER A 559 -4.83 10.11 -4.75
N ASP A 560 -4.62 11.31 -5.27
CA ASP A 560 -3.73 11.59 -6.39
C ASP A 560 -3.23 13.05 -6.34
N LEU A 561 -1.93 13.25 -6.10
CA LEU A 561 -1.33 14.57 -6.15
C LEU A 561 0.11 14.55 -6.67
N THR A 562 0.42 15.61 -7.43
CA THR A 562 1.76 15.89 -7.92
C THR A 562 2.27 17.23 -7.37
N ARG A 563 3.51 17.23 -6.88
CA ARG A 563 4.28 18.46 -6.59
C ARG A 563 5.66 18.38 -7.24
N THR A 564 6.16 19.55 -7.63
CA THR A 564 7.54 19.71 -8.11
C THR A 564 8.25 20.77 -7.26
N TRP A 565 9.46 20.48 -6.76
CA TRP A 565 10.22 21.41 -5.91
C TRP A 565 11.74 21.20 -6.04
N PRO A 566 12.57 22.18 -5.66
CA PRO A 566 14.02 22.04 -5.51
C PRO A 566 14.36 21.42 -4.15
N PRO A 567 14.93 20.21 -4.04
CA PRO A 567 15.26 19.62 -2.74
C PRO A 567 16.16 20.49 -1.85
N TYR A 568 17.01 21.33 -2.46
CA TYR A 568 17.92 22.23 -1.76
C TYR A 568 17.31 23.60 -1.42
N GLY A 569 16.01 23.80 -1.68
CA GLY A 569 15.23 24.90 -1.13
C GLY A 569 15.19 26.20 -1.95
N SER A 570 15.77 26.26 -3.14
CA SER A 570 15.72 27.47 -3.99
C SER A 570 15.46 27.14 -5.45
N PHE A 571 14.51 27.85 -6.06
CA PHE A 571 14.28 27.80 -7.49
C PHE A 571 15.30 28.70 -8.21
N SER A 572 15.77 28.29 -9.37
CA SER A 572 16.43 29.23 -10.29
C SER A 572 15.38 30.08 -11.01
N SER A 573 15.77 31.25 -11.53
CA SER A 573 14.83 32.14 -12.23
C SER A 573 14.11 31.46 -13.40
N ALA A 574 14.79 30.55 -14.11
CA ALA A 574 14.17 29.76 -15.19
C ALA A 574 13.16 28.73 -14.66
N GLN A 575 13.45 28.11 -13.52
CA GLN A 575 12.53 27.16 -12.89
C GLN A 575 11.30 27.88 -12.35
N GLU A 576 11.49 29.03 -11.70
CA GLU A 576 10.40 29.87 -11.17
C GLU A 576 9.51 30.39 -12.30
N GLU A 577 10.06 30.93 -13.39
CA GLU A 577 9.29 31.43 -14.54
C GLU A 577 8.39 30.34 -15.15
N LEU A 578 8.90 29.12 -15.34
CA LEU A 578 8.11 28.00 -15.85
C LEU A 578 7.12 27.46 -14.81
N TYR A 579 7.53 27.39 -13.54
CA TYR A 579 6.69 26.91 -12.45
C TYR A 579 5.47 27.81 -12.25
N ASP A 580 5.66 29.13 -12.24
CA ASP A 580 4.60 30.11 -12.05
C ASP A 580 3.57 30.08 -13.19
N LEU A 581 4.01 29.88 -14.43
CA LEU A 581 3.10 29.68 -15.56
C LEU A 581 2.19 28.46 -15.34
N ILE A 582 2.75 27.34 -14.89
CA ILE A 582 2.02 26.09 -14.65
C ILE A 582 1.13 26.23 -13.41
N LEU A 583 1.61 26.87 -12.35
CA LEU A 583 0.87 27.14 -11.13
C LEU A 583 -0.33 28.03 -11.40
N GLN A 584 -0.15 29.11 -12.16
CA GLN A 584 -1.24 30.00 -12.54
C GLN A 584 -2.26 29.27 -13.42
N THR A 585 -1.79 28.37 -14.31
CA THR A 585 -2.69 27.50 -15.11
C THR A 585 -3.50 26.59 -14.20
N ASN A 586 -2.86 25.92 -13.24
CA ASN A 586 -3.54 25.04 -12.28
C ASN A 586 -4.61 25.82 -11.51
N LYS A 587 -4.26 26.96 -10.89
CA LYS A 587 -5.20 27.78 -10.12
C LYS A 587 -6.41 28.22 -10.95
N THR A 588 -6.17 28.69 -12.16
CA THR A 588 -7.25 29.12 -13.06
C THR A 588 -8.13 27.94 -13.49
N CYS A 589 -7.56 26.77 -13.77
CA CYS A 589 -8.34 25.58 -14.13
C CYS A 589 -9.17 25.04 -12.94
N VAL A 590 -8.62 25.10 -11.72
CA VAL A 590 -9.36 24.78 -10.49
C VAL A 590 -10.56 25.72 -10.31
N GLU A 591 -10.40 27.02 -10.58
CA GLU A 591 -11.52 27.99 -10.52
C GLU A 591 -12.64 27.71 -11.52
N LEU A 592 -12.34 27.03 -12.63
CA LEU A 592 -13.33 26.61 -13.62
C LEU A 592 -14.11 25.35 -13.23
N CYS A 593 -13.67 24.63 -12.18
CA CYS A 593 -14.33 23.42 -11.71
C CYS A 593 -15.62 23.78 -10.98
N LYS A 594 -16.75 23.73 -11.68
CA LYS A 594 -18.08 24.01 -11.11
C LYS A 594 -19.15 23.20 -11.82
N PRO A 595 -20.35 23.05 -11.24
CA PRO A 595 -21.46 22.38 -11.90
C PRO A 595 -21.70 22.94 -13.31
N GLY A 596 -21.84 22.05 -14.28
CA GLY A 596 -22.07 22.39 -15.68
C GLY A 596 -20.81 22.48 -16.55
N ALA A 597 -19.62 22.72 -15.97
CA ALA A 597 -18.36 22.66 -16.72
C ALA A 597 -18.01 21.21 -17.10
N SER A 598 -17.11 21.00 -18.06
CA SER A 598 -16.60 19.68 -18.43
C SER A 598 -15.07 19.61 -18.38
N ILE A 599 -14.51 18.40 -18.17
CA ILE A 599 -13.05 18.18 -18.21
C ILE A 599 -12.48 18.63 -19.56
N ARG A 600 -13.20 18.40 -20.67
CA ARG A 600 -12.78 18.85 -22.01
C ARG A 600 -12.65 20.35 -22.11
N GLU A 601 -13.61 21.11 -21.62
CA GLU A 601 -13.57 22.58 -21.67
C GLU A 601 -12.40 23.12 -20.86
N ILE A 602 -12.20 22.59 -19.65
CA ILE A 602 -11.08 22.94 -18.78
C ILE A 602 -9.74 22.57 -19.46
N HIS A 603 -9.69 21.41 -20.13
CA HIS A 603 -8.51 20.99 -20.88
C HIS A 603 -8.17 21.97 -21.99
N ASN A 604 -9.15 22.31 -22.83
CA ASN A 604 -8.93 23.25 -23.94
C ASN A 604 -8.44 24.61 -23.44
N PHE A 605 -9.01 25.10 -22.33
CA PHE A 605 -8.57 26.33 -21.68
C PHE A 605 -7.12 26.24 -21.20
N SER A 606 -6.74 25.14 -20.53
CA SER A 606 -5.38 24.92 -20.05
C SER A 606 -4.36 24.89 -21.20
N VAL A 607 -4.71 24.27 -22.33
CA VAL A 607 -3.85 24.19 -23.52
C VAL A 607 -3.63 25.57 -24.11
N GLU A 608 -4.69 26.38 -24.25
CA GLU A 608 -4.58 27.76 -24.76
C GLU A 608 -3.65 28.62 -23.88
N MET A 609 -3.86 28.55 -22.57
CA MET A 609 -3.09 29.32 -21.59
C MET A 609 -1.61 28.92 -21.56
N LEU A 610 -1.30 27.62 -21.49
CA LEU A 610 0.07 27.13 -21.50
C LEU A 610 0.74 27.38 -22.86
N HIS A 611 0.05 27.16 -23.97
CA HIS A 611 0.58 27.43 -25.31
C HIS A 611 0.99 28.90 -25.47
N LYS A 612 0.13 29.82 -25.04
CA LYS A 612 0.42 31.26 -25.02
C LYS A 612 1.63 31.58 -24.13
N GLY A 613 1.63 31.12 -22.88
CA GLY A 613 2.71 31.41 -21.93
C GLY A 613 4.06 30.86 -22.38
N LEU A 614 4.10 29.62 -22.89
CA LEU A 614 5.32 29.00 -23.42
C LEU A 614 5.91 29.76 -24.61
N LYS A 615 5.07 30.43 -25.40
CA LYS A 615 5.50 31.29 -26.49
C LYS A 615 6.07 32.61 -25.98
N GLU A 616 5.44 33.21 -24.97
CA GLU A 616 5.90 34.46 -24.36
C GLU A 616 7.29 34.29 -23.69
N ILE A 617 7.53 33.17 -23.02
CA ILE A 617 8.84 32.85 -22.39
C ILE A 617 9.86 32.25 -23.38
N GLY A 618 9.50 32.12 -24.66
CA GLY A 618 10.42 31.73 -25.75
C GLY A 618 10.76 30.24 -25.83
N ILE A 619 10.02 29.36 -25.15
CA ILE A 619 10.16 27.90 -25.27
C ILE A 619 9.54 27.41 -26.59
N LEU A 620 8.35 27.90 -26.93
CA LEU A 620 7.71 27.65 -28.22
C LEU A 620 8.06 28.77 -29.21
N LYS A 621 8.59 28.38 -30.38
CA LYS A 621 8.95 29.33 -31.45
C LYS A 621 7.82 29.57 -32.45
N ASP A 622 6.83 28.69 -32.49
CA ASP A 622 5.72 28.74 -33.44
C ASP A 622 4.38 28.64 -32.73
N SER A 623 3.32 28.97 -33.47
CA SER A 623 1.95 28.93 -32.95
C SER A 623 1.27 27.56 -33.13
N ARG A 624 1.98 26.49 -33.48
CA ARG A 624 1.35 25.18 -33.74
C ARG A 624 1.04 24.50 -32.42
N ILE A 625 -0.20 24.04 -32.28
CA ILE A 625 -0.65 23.26 -31.12
C ILE A 625 0.13 21.93 -31.02
N SER A 626 0.54 21.35 -32.15
CA SER A 626 1.37 20.13 -32.15
C SER A 626 2.73 20.32 -31.48
N SER A 627 3.30 21.53 -31.48
CA SER A 627 4.53 21.85 -30.76
C SER A 627 4.33 21.82 -29.24
N TYR A 628 3.17 22.26 -28.76
CA TYR A 628 2.78 22.11 -27.35
C TYR A 628 2.59 20.64 -26.96
N HIS A 629 1.90 19.84 -27.79
CA HIS A 629 1.68 18.42 -27.48
C HIS A 629 2.95 17.58 -27.40
N GLN A 630 4.07 18.05 -27.98
CA GLN A 630 5.39 17.43 -27.79
C GLN A 630 5.96 17.67 -26.37
N LEU A 631 5.53 18.74 -25.70
CA LEU A 631 5.92 19.11 -24.34
C LEU A 631 4.88 18.68 -23.30
N ASN A 632 3.62 18.53 -23.69
CA ASN A 632 2.57 17.95 -22.85
C ASN A 632 1.55 17.13 -23.68
N PRO A 633 1.66 15.80 -23.66
CA PRO A 633 0.70 14.90 -24.32
C PRO A 633 -0.45 14.43 -23.41
N THR A 634 -0.54 14.89 -22.15
CA THR A 634 -1.53 14.40 -21.17
C THR A 634 -2.84 15.20 -21.20
N SER A 635 -3.87 14.64 -20.56
CA SER A 635 -5.10 15.38 -20.23
C SER A 635 -4.82 16.42 -19.15
N ILE A 636 -5.76 17.36 -18.93
CA ILE A 636 -5.70 18.26 -17.76
C ILE A 636 -6.09 17.55 -16.46
N GLY A 637 -6.71 16.38 -16.57
CA GLY A 637 -7.21 15.60 -15.45
C GLY A 637 -8.12 14.46 -15.89
N HIS A 638 -8.60 13.73 -14.89
CA HIS A 638 -9.49 12.56 -15.01
C HIS A 638 -10.44 12.47 -13.81
N TYR A 639 -11.44 11.58 -13.89
CA TYR A 639 -12.25 11.25 -12.72
C TYR A 639 -11.41 10.46 -11.71
N LEU A 640 -11.70 10.66 -10.42
CA LEU A 640 -11.01 10.00 -9.29
C LEU A 640 -12.03 9.36 -8.34
N GLY A 641 -11.67 8.25 -7.71
CA GLY A 641 -12.55 7.58 -6.74
C GLY A 641 -11.98 6.28 -6.20
N MET A 642 -12.56 5.14 -6.60
CA MET A 642 -12.05 3.84 -6.16
C MET A 642 -10.81 3.40 -6.97
N ASP A 643 -10.65 3.93 -8.17
CA ASP A 643 -9.47 3.81 -9.01
C ASP A 643 -8.89 5.21 -9.30
N VAL A 644 -7.61 5.27 -9.66
CA VAL A 644 -6.90 6.52 -9.98
C VAL A 644 -7.53 7.17 -11.21
N HIS A 645 -7.51 6.48 -12.35
CA HIS A 645 -8.30 6.85 -13.52
C HIS A 645 -9.69 6.18 -13.44
N ASP A 646 -10.57 6.76 -12.63
CA ASP A 646 -11.89 6.19 -12.38
C ASP A 646 -12.84 6.38 -13.58
N CYS A 647 -13.90 5.57 -13.63
CA CYS A 647 -15.07 5.78 -14.49
C CYS A 647 -14.75 5.93 -15.99
N SER A 648 -13.83 5.13 -16.52
CA SER A 648 -13.27 5.24 -17.89
C SER A 648 -14.28 5.17 -19.05
N THR A 649 -15.52 4.73 -18.81
CA THR A 649 -16.60 4.72 -19.81
C THR A 649 -17.34 6.06 -19.90
N VAL A 650 -17.15 6.94 -18.92
CA VAL A 650 -17.77 8.26 -18.88
C VAL A 650 -16.89 9.24 -19.66
N GLY A 651 -17.44 9.85 -20.70
CA GLY A 651 -16.71 10.83 -21.51
C GLY A 651 -16.37 12.12 -20.76
N TYR A 652 -15.30 12.79 -21.18
CA TYR A 652 -14.82 14.06 -20.60
C TYR A 652 -15.62 15.30 -21.05
N ASP A 653 -16.56 15.14 -21.99
CA ASP A 653 -17.47 16.19 -22.43
C ASP A 653 -18.76 16.25 -21.60
N ARG A 654 -18.90 15.35 -20.61
CA ARG A 654 -20.05 15.34 -19.68
C ARG A 654 -19.99 16.58 -18.76
N PRO A 655 -21.12 17.28 -18.57
CA PRO A 655 -21.23 18.31 -17.54
C PRO A 655 -21.02 17.71 -16.15
N LEU A 656 -20.07 18.28 -15.42
CA LEU A 656 -19.74 17.96 -14.04
C LEU A 656 -20.93 18.28 -13.13
N LYS A 657 -21.12 17.43 -12.12
CA LYS A 657 -22.22 17.54 -11.15
C LYS A 657 -21.65 17.56 -9.73
N PRO A 658 -22.38 18.13 -8.76
CA PRO A 658 -22.00 18.03 -7.35
C PRO A 658 -21.76 16.57 -6.94
N GLY A 659 -20.70 16.34 -6.16
CA GLY A 659 -20.26 15.01 -5.74
C GLY A 659 -19.30 14.31 -6.70
N VAL A 660 -19.03 14.85 -7.89
CA VAL A 660 -17.97 14.35 -8.78
C VAL A 660 -16.60 14.83 -8.27
N VAL A 661 -15.60 13.95 -8.29
CA VAL A 661 -14.20 14.29 -7.96
C VAL A 661 -13.34 14.07 -9.21
N ILE A 662 -12.51 15.06 -9.54
CA ILE A 662 -11.57 15.04 -10.66
C ILE A 662 -10.18 15.52 -10.22
N THR A 663 -9.14 15.18 -10.97
CA THR A 663 -7.82 15.81 -10.86
C THR A 663 -7.73 17.07 -11.74
N ILE A 664 -6.85 18.01 -11.38
CA ILE A 664 -6.41 19.14 -12.21
C ILE A 664 -4.89 19.21 -12.17
N GLU A 665 -4.24 18.77 -13.26
CA GLU A 665 -2.83 18.36 -13.29
C GLU A 665 -2.03 18.94 -14.48
N PRO A 666 -2.04 20.27 -14.74
CA PRO A 666 -1.22 20.82 -15.81
C PRO A 666 0.26 20.52 -15.57
N GLY A 667 0.96 20.18 -16.65
CA GLY A 667 2.41 19.93 -16.62
C GLY A 667 3.08 20.22 -17.94
N ILE A 668 4.38 20.48 -17.89
CA ILE A 668 5.25 20.71 -19.05
C ILE A 668 6.52 19.88 -18.85
N TYR A 669 6.87 19.09 -19.87
CA TYR A 669 7.99 18.17 -19.87
C TYR A 669 8.94 18.55 -21.00
N ILE A 670 10.09 19.12 -20.68
CA ILE A 670 11.06 19.61 -21.67
C ILE A 670 12.21 18.61 -21.77
N PRO A 671 12.31 17.81 -22.84
CA PRO A 671 13.42 16.88 -23.00
C PRO A 671 14.76 17.61 -23.09
N LEU A 672 15.84 16.94 -22.69
CA LEU A 672 17.21 17.46 -22.84
C LEU A 672 17.57 17.80 -24.30
N SER A 673 16.96 17.10 -25.26
CA SER A 673 17.14 17.31 -26.70
C SER A 673 16.31 18.47 -27.29
N SER A 674 15.50 19.16 -26.47
CA SER A 674 14.61 20.22 -26.93
C SER A 674 15.36 21.42 -27.51
N ASN A 675 14.82 22.00 -28.57
CA ASN A 675 15.37 23.19 -29.24
C ASN A 675 14.82 24.51 -28.63
N CYS A 676 14.83 24.58 -27.30
CA CYS A 676 14.49 25.76 -26.51
C CYS A 676 15.76 26.35 -25.85
N PRO A 677 15.68 27.50 -25.15
CA PRO A 677 16.81 28.03 -24.39
C PRO A 677 17.39 26.99 -23.42
N GLU A 678 18.72 26.98 -23.27
CA GLU A 678 19.44 25.90 -22.59
C GLU A 678 19.02 25.71 -21.12
N TRP A 679 18.72 26.81 -20.44
CA TRP A 679 18.29 26.82 -19.03
C TRP A 679 16.93 26.15 -18.78
N TYR A 680 16.14 25.86 -19.82
CA TYR A 680 14.87 25.12 -19.72
C TYR A 680 14.99 23.62 -20.00
N ARG A 681 16.10 23.17 -20.60
CA ARG A 681 16.22 21.79 -21.08
C ARG A 681 16.33 20.80 -19.92
N GLY A 682 15.54 19.74 -19.98
CA GLY A 682 15.49 18.72 -18.93
C GLY A 682 14.67 19.11 -17.71
N ILE A 683 13.92 20.22 -17.77
CA ILE A 683 12.95 20.57 -16.72
C ILE A 683 11.61 19.87 -17.03
N GLY A 684 11.10 19.14 -16.05
CA GLY A 684 9.73 18.65 -16.02
C GLY A 684 9.03 19.17 -14.77
N ILE A 685 7.86 19.78 -14.94
CA ILE A 685 7.05 20.30 -13.84
C ILE A 685 5.60 19.87 -14.08
N ARG A 686 4.98 19.30 -13.05
CA ARG A 686 3.53 19.09 -12.95
C ARG A 686 3.07 19.55 -11.56
N ILE A 687 1.89 20.15 -11.51
CA ILE A 687 1.23 20.58 -10.27
C ILE A 687 -0.20 20.08 -10.33
N GLU A 688 -0.56 19.21 -9.40
CA GLU A 688 -1.83 18.50 -9.45
C GLU A 688 -2.58 18.57 -8.13
N ASP A 689 -3.89 18.76 -8.22
CA ASP A 689 -4.78 18.74 -7.07
C ASP A 689 -6.06 17.94 -7.37
N GLU A 690 -6.63 17.37 -6.31
CA GLU A 690 -7.95 16.74 -6.31
C GLU A 690 -9.05 17.77 -6.06
N VAL A 691 -10.05 17.79 -6.93
CA VAL A 691 -11.12 18.78 -6.92
C VAL A 691 -12.48 18.09 -6.85
N LEU A 692 -13.17 18.27 -5.73
CA LEU A 692 -14.57 17.91 -5.55
C LEU A 692 -15.46 19.02 -6.09
N ILE A 693 -16.37 18.68 -6.98
CA ILE A 693 -17.42 19.58 -7.45
C ILE A 693 -18.50 19.68 -6.36
N THR A 694 -18.81 20.91 -5.94
CA THR A 694 -19.86 21.22 -4.94
C THR A 694 -21.08 21.84 -5.63
N ASP A 695 -22.14 22.11 -4.88
CA ASP A 695 -23.37 22.70 -5.44
C ASP A 695 -23.16 24.07 -6.11
N THR A 696 -22.14 24.81 -5.68
CA THR A 696 -21.89 26.20 -6.12
C THR A 696 -20.51 26.42 -6.74
N GLY A 697 -19.63 25.41 -6.72
CA GLY A 697 -18.26 25.54 -7.19
C GLY A 697 -17.46 24.26 -6.93
N TYR A 698 -16.39 24.39 -6.15
CA TYR A 698 -15.47 23.29 -5.86
C TYR A 698 -14.92 23.32 -4.43
N GLU A 699 -14.34 22.21 -4.02
CA GLU A 699 -13.49 22.03 -2.84
C GLU A 699 -12.20 21.32 -3.30
N VAL A 700 -11.03 21.82 -2.88
CA VAL A 700 -9.74 21.18 -3.19
C VAL A 700 -9.36 20.26 -2.04
N LEU A 701 -9.43 18.94 -2.25
CA LEU A 701 -9.20 17.95 -1.19
C LEU A 701 -7.72 17.93 -0.75
N THR A 702 -6.81 18.23 -1.68
CA THR A 702 -5.36 18.34 -1.47
C THR A 702 -4.89 19.77 -1.15
N GLY A 703 -5.82 20.68 -0.82
CA GLY A 703 -5.54 22.11 -0.64
C GLY A 703 -4.64 22.44 0.56
N SER A 704 -4.36 21.48 1.43
CA SER A 704 -3.40 21.62 2.53
C SER A 704 -1.94 21.58 2.08
N MET A 705 -1.66 21.05 0.88
CA MET A 705 -0.31 20.87 0.36
C MET A 705 0.20 22.14 -0.33
N PRO A 706 1.31 22.76 0.14
CA PRO A 706 1.83 23.99 -0.44
C PRO A 706 2.24 23.80 -1.90
N LYS A 707 1.93 24.82 -2.72
CA LYS A 707 2.28 24.89 -4.15
C LYS A 707 2.73 26.26 -4.62
N GLU A 708 2.75 27.27 -3.74
CA GLU A 708 3.29 28.59 -4.07
C GLU A 708 4.81 28.56 -3.86
N VAL A 709 5.59 29.13 -4.77
CA VAL A 709 7.08 29.14 -4.72
C VAL A 709 7.57 29.59 -3.35
N LYS A 710 7.12 30.76 -2.89
CA LYS A 710 7.47 31.32 -1.57
C LYS A 710 7.17 30.38 -0.40
N HIS A 711 6.08 29.62 -0.46
CA HIS A 711 5.70 28.69 0.61
C HIS A 711 6.61 27.46 0.58
N ILE A 712 6.95 26.94 -0.61
CA ILE A 712 7.87 25.82 -0.79
C ILE A 712 9.28 26.21 -0.31
N GLU A 713 9.79 27.37 -0.72
CA GLU A 713 11.11 27.83 -0.29
C GLU A 713 11.16 28.10 1.22
N SER A 714 10.14 28.77 1.79
CA SER A 714 10.05 28.98 3.24
C SER A 714 10.01 27.64 3.98
N LEU A 715 9.18 26.70 3.53
CA LEU A 715 9.08 25.35 4.10
C LEU A 715 10.44 24.64 4.12
N LEU A 716 11.17 24.66 3.01
CA LEU A 716 12.42 23.92 2.87
C LEU A 716 13.61 24.62 3.55
N ASN A 717 13.57 25.95 3.71
CA ASN A 717 14.66 26.74 4.27
C ASN A 717 14.53 27.04 5.77
N ASN A 718 13.30 27.22 6.27
CA ASN A 718 13.04 27.66 7.65
C ASN A 718 12.80 26.51 8.63
N PHE A 719 12.86 25.26 8.20
CA PHE A 719 12.74 24.12 9.12
C PHE A 719 14.12 23.80 9.73
N PRO A 720 14.36 24.07 11.02
CA PRO A 720 15.63 23.74 11.66
C PRO A 720 15.79 22.22 11.73
N HIS A 721 16.72 21.69 10.93
CA HIS A 721 17.18 20.32 11.08
C HIS A 721 18.08 20.23 12.32
N GLY A 722 17.65 19.50 13.35
CA GLY A 722 18.56 18.96 14.38
C GLY A 722 18.37 19.39 15.83
N SER A 723 17.20 19.16 16.44
CA SER A 723 17.12 19.14 17.93
C SER A 723 16.33 17.97 18.54
N VAL A 724 15.69 17.11 17.74
CA VAL A 724 14.80 16.06 18.28
C VAL A 724 15.36 14.63 18.13
N MET A 725 16.48 14.41 17.43
CA MET A 725 17.05 13.06 17.28
C MET A 725 18.53 12.87 17.66
N GLU A 726 19.32 13.93 17.87
CA GLU A 726 20.75 13.77 18.24
C GLU A 726 21.03 13.81 19.74
N ASN A 727 20.09 14.24 20.59
CA ASN A 727 20.28 14.28 22.05
C ASN A 727 20.21 12.90 22.73
N HIS A 728 19.91 11.82 22.01
CA HIS A 728 19.93 10.46 22.57
C HIS A 728 21.19 9.65 22.25
N ILE A 729 22.18 10.23 21.55
CA ILE A 729 23.46 9.57 21.27
C ILE A 729 24.65 10.30 21.94
N ALA A 730 24.49 11.59 22.30
CA ALA A 730 25.57 12.36 22.93
C ALA A 730 25.65 12.25 24.47
N GLU A 731 24.60 11.79 25.17
CA GLU A 731 24.62 11.64 26.64
C GLU A 731 25.15 10.27 27.13
N GLY A 732 25.49 9.35 26.22
CA GLY A 732 26.03 8.03 26.56
C GLY A 732 27.57 7.90 26.45
N ALA A 733 28.28 8.95 26.04
CA ALA A 733 29.72 8.88 25.73
C ALA A 733 30.63 9.75 26.63
N SER A 734 30.10 10.31 27.72
CA SER A 734 30.85 11.11 28.69
C SER A 734 30.82 10.58 30.13
N SER A 735 30.46 9.31 30.32
CA SER A 735 30.62 8.62 31.61
C SER A 735 31.20 7.21 31.46
N SER A 736 32.49 7.14 31.18
CA SER A 736 33.39 6.03 31.55
C SER A 736 34.84 6.45 31.47
#